data_AF-A0A450TIX3-F1
#
_entry.id   AF-A0A450TIX3-F1
#
_cell.length_a   1.000
_cell.length_b   1.000
_cell.length_c   1.000
_cell.angle_alpha   90.00
_cell.angle_beta   90.00
_cell.angle_gamma   90.00
#
_symmetry.space_group_name_H-M   'P 1'
#
loop_
_entity.id
_entity.type
_entity.pdbx_description
1 polymer ?
#
loop_
_entity_poly.entity_id
_entity_poly.type
_entity_poly.pdbx_seq_one_letter_code
_entity_poly.pdbx_strand_id
1 'polypeptide(L)'
;MSDSFFNELRERFRDKAIPWLLDFDRDPDRALHDMLRGVASVGHLIGSDPGKLLLDWLRGFGSQSPYARLLNEALTRWIENHWGNPLLPGTGPDAGGDATMTSLAWLRAVDTIAASPLSDPREDISPREYPLFGAATRLRERMLADRRFLDNMTEARSHDPQGRAWIALANHQADRVLLEEWWRLLSLPPDEPWYRGQYGLIGLRRLPPENPAFKDGFNKELAEGLGRFGEGLWRRSREGWLSEEAARAEFSTIARLTMARGDFPDRWRGYWRCFVGRHQEGDLLNWWPISEFGSSKPGRGKSSWIEYDPTWPERAQTLARMLRQPKKETIVQSEKLLVEQRHYADATGNTSFLVRTAGRFSGSIRIADPNQALTWARMAKGADPWNAHAWTNEAAALLSLGKREQALCVYGEAILRFPDNAVAHAGYAEVLKFLDRLDEALAAYGETKERFPDNAVARNGYAEVLKSLGRLDEALAAYGETKERFPENVVARNGYAEVLKSLGRLEEALAAYGETKERFPENIVVRTGYEGVLRAMQQRARATGIKEEMPIYEPKARMDEPIQLKTTGWGITTGIQAKEEATLVRSPESSYLASFERSALSSEEITRLITDAYLIRRWAREGEEDDPWLNTGAQRERAGELLAQLSAKEGHDPLVAGESGMLSLATGDRQRALDLLRIAVERFPGSPRVRYALARAEREEAMATEDAAAMTPRQWKKLVRLDRHLFPLQWLGPLLFQVRFPDSDSALRGNVRELAGWLRPGFASRDGADPSFYTWWGKAVYPLLFGATDLSERPDMGRIRGHVRANYRTLVAKEEELVYRHARR
;
A
#
# COMPACT_ATOMS: atom_id res chain seq x y z
N MET A 1 12.68 41.71 -5.09
CA MET A 1 12.27 40.57 -5.93
C MET A 1 10.78 40.22 -5.77
N SER A 2 9.97 41.01 -5.06
CA SER A 2 8.55 40.73 -4.74
C SER A 2 7.54 41.03 -5.86
N ASP A 3 7.81 42.00 -6.73
CA ASP A 3 6.76 42.50 -7.63
C ASP A 3 6.53 41.60 -8.86
N SER A 4 7.49 40.72 -9.21
CA SER A 4 7.38 39.86 -10.39
C SER A 4 6.44 38.68 -10.16
N PHE A 5 6.54 37.98 -9.02
CA PHE A 5 5.74 36.78 -8.77
C PHE A 5 4.28 37.13 -8.48
N PHE A 6 4.03 38.20 -7.73
CA PHE A 6 2.68 38.69 -7.48
C PHE A 6 1.96 39.12 -8.77
N ASN A 7 2.67 39.81 -9.69
CA ASN A 7 2.12 40.18 -10.98
C ASN A 7 1.83 38.95 -11.86
N GLU A 8 2.71 37.94 -11.85
CA GLU A 8 2.52 36.68 -12.57
C GLU A 8 1.32 35.88 -12.01
N LEU A 9 1.14 35.86 -10.69
CA LEU A 9 -0.04 35.28 -10.03
C LEU A 9 -1.32 36.02 -10.43
N ARG A 10 -1.30 37.35 -10.44
CA ARG A 10 -2.45 38.19 -10.78
C ARG A 10 -2.85 38.05 -12.25
N GLU A 11 -1.87 37.97 -13.15
CA GLU A 11 -2.09 37.76 -14.58
C GLU A 11 -2.68 36.37 -14.84
N ARG A 12 -2.16 35.35 -14.16
CA ARG A 12 -2.53 33.94 -14.39
C ARG A 12 -3.82 33.52 -13.71
N PHE A 13 -4.14 34.05 -12.53
CA PHE A 13 -5.30 33.65 -11.73
C PHE A 13 -6.38 34.75 -11.58
N ARG A 14 -6.13 36.00 -12.01
CA ARG A 14 -7.03 37.17 -11.87
C ARG A 14 -7.66 37.25 -10.46
N ASP A 15 -8.96 37.50 -10.35
CA ASP A 15 -9.71 37.64 -9.08
C ASP A 15 -9.94 36.30 -8.33
N LYS A 16 -9.32 35.19 -8.78
CA LYS A 16 -9.43 33.85 -8.17
C LYS A 16 -8.12 33.37 -7.55
N ALA A 17 -7.36 34.27 -6.95
CA ALA A 17 -6.08 33.92 -6.32
C ALA A 17 -6.28 32.83 -5.24
N ILE A 18 -5.48 31.77 -5.32
CA ILE A 18 -5.51 30.67 -4.36
C ILE A 18 -4.87 31.17 -3.05
N PRO A 19 -5.55 31.06 -1.88
CA PRO A 19 -5.05 31.64 -0.63
C PRO A 19 -3.62 31.22 -0.29
N TRP A 20 -3.32 29.93 -0.45
CA TRP A 20 -1.97 29.41 -0.25
C TRP A 20 -0.89 30.07 -1.10
N LEU A 21 -1.14 30.39 -2.39
CA LEU A 21 -0.11 31.03 -3.23
C LEU A 21 0.21 32.45 -2.77
N LEU A 22 -0.77 33.15 -2.19
CA LEU A 22 -0.57 34.47 -1.59
C LEU A 22 0.20 34.36 -0.27
N ASP A 23 -0.10 33.34 0.54
CA ASP A 23 0.63 33.07 1.77
C ASP A 23 2.07 32.62 1.48
N PHE A 24 2.27 31.81 0.44
CA PHE A 24 3.58 31.33 0.01
C PHE A 24 4.47 32.45 -0.54
N ASP A 25 3.92 33.47 -1.20
CA ASP A 25 4.67 34.68 -1.59
C ASP A 25 5.15 35.49 -0.36
N ARG A 26 4.33 35.54 0.70
CA ARG A 26 4.63 36.32 1.92
C ARG A 26 5.56 35.60 2.88
N ASP A 27 5.30 34.32 3.13
CA ASP A 27 6.04 33.47 4.05
C ASP A 27 6.15 32.05 3.46
N PRO A 28 7.15 31.83 2.56
CA PRO A 28 7.34 30.55 1.88
C PRO A 28 7.56 29.39 2.85
N ASP A 29 8.25 29.63 3.98
CA ASP A 29 8.66 28.59 4.91
C ASP A 29 7.45 28.07 5.70
N ARG A 30 6.63 28.98 6.25
CA ARG A 30 5.39 28.62 6.94
C ARG A 30 4.38 28.00 5.99
N ALA A 31 4.14 28.63 4.83
CA ALA A 31 3.16 28.13 3.87
C ALA A 31 3.54 26.74 3.35
N LEU A 32 4.82 26.48 3.09
CA LEU A 32 5.31 25.15 2.73
C LEU A 32 5.12 24.15 3.88
N HIS A 33 5.45 24.52 5.12
CA HIS A 33 5.27 23.66 6.29
C HIS A 33 3.80 23.23 6.43
N ASP A 34 2.87 24.17 6.30
CA ASP A 34 1.43 23.91 6.36
C ASP A 34 0.95 23.04 5.17
N MET A 35 1.51 23.23 3.98
CA MET A 35 1.21 22.43 2.79
C MET A 35 1.68 20.97 2.96
N LEU A 36 2.90 20.74 3.43
CA LEU A 36 3.44 19.40 3.63
C LEU A 36 2.66 18.64 4.71
N ARG A 37 2.19 19.34 5.75
CA ARG A 37 1.28 18.81 6.77
C ARG A 37 -0.13 18.57 6.25
N GLY A 38 -0.52 19.17 5.14
CA GLY A 38 -1.88 19.06 4.59
C GLY A 38 -2.91 19.91 5.35
N VAL A 39 -2.46 20.94 6.06
CA VAL A 39 -3.30 21.91 6.78
C VAL A 39 -3.41 23.26 6.05
N ALA A 40 -2.73 23.40 4.91
CA ALA A 40 -2.76 24.61 4.10
C ALA A 40 -4.14 24.94 3.51
N SER A 41 -4.50 26.23 3.53
CA SER A 41 -5.73 26.74 2.89
C SER A 41 -5.55 26.89 1.38
N VAL A 42 -6.05 25.92 0.61
CA VAL A 42 -5.95 25.91 -0.88
C VAL A 42 -7.25 26.36 -1.59
N GLY A 43 -8.20 26.95 -0.85
CA GLY A 43 -9.44 27.51 -1.40
C GLY A 43 -10.29 26.46 -2.13
N HIS A 44 -10.65 26.70 -3.40
CA HIS A 44 -11.48 25.76 -4.18
C HIS A 44 -10.77 24.46 -4.56
N LEU A 45 -9.47 24.32 -4.26
CA LEU A 45 -8.69 23.09 -4.47
C LEU A 45 -8.66 22.19 -3.24
N ILE A 46 -9.56 22.42 -2.26
CA ILE A 46 -9.69 21.58 -1.06
C ILE A 46 -9.88 20.12 -1.47
N GLY A 47 -8.97 19.28 -0.99
CA GLY A 47 -8.96 17.84 -1.25
C GLY A 47 -8.17 17.40 -2.48
N SER A 48 -7.38 18.26 -3.13
CA SER A 48 -6.28 17.82 -4.01
C SER A 48 -5.06 17.39 -3.18
N ASP A 49 -4.29 16.40 -3.66
CA ASP A 49 -3.06 15.98 -2.98
C ASP A 49 -2.02 17.15 -2.93
N PRO A 50 -1.52 17.53 -1.75
CA PRO A 50 -0.56 18.62 -1.59
C PRO A 50 0.72 18.48 -2.44
N GLY A 51 1.28 17.27 -2.53
CA GLY A 51 2.49 17.01 -3.32
C GLY A 51 2.25 17.20 -4.81
N LYS A 52 1.09 16.75 -5.30
CA LYS A 52 0.64 16.98 -6.68
C LYS A 52 0.43 18.45 -6.98
N LEU A 53 -0.12 19.24 -6.07
CA LEU A 53 -0.29 20.70 -6.26
C LEU A 53 1.06 21.39 -6.42
N LEU A 54 2.05 21.07 -5.58
CA LEU A 54 3.40 21.62 -5.69
C LEU A 54 4.02 21.32 -7.07
N LEU A 55 3.85 20.10 -7.57
CA LEU A 55 4.34 19.68 -8.89
C LEU A 55 3.59 20.32 -10.04
N ASP A 56 2.26 20.43 -9.95
CA ASP A 56 1.42 21.04 -10.97
C ASP A 56 1.70 22.55 -11.07
N TRP A 57 1.99 23.22 -9.96
CA TRP A 57 2.48 24.60 -9.96
C TRP A 57 3.88 24.72 -10.52
N LEU A 58 4.83 23.84 -10.16
CA LEU A 58 6.16 23.84 -10.77
C LEU A 58 6.09 23.67 -12.29
N ARG A 59 5.23 22.78 -12.80
CA ARG A 59 4.97 22.60 -14.23
C ARG A 59 4.30 23.83 -14.85
N GLY A 60 3.34 24.41 -14.13
CA GLY A 60 2.60 25.57 -14.56
C GLY A 60 3.51 26.79 -14.71
N PHE A 61 4.15 27.22 -13.62
CA PHE A 61 5.05 28.38 -13.62
C PHE A 61 6.32 28.15 -14.44
N GLY A 62 6.74 26.89 -14.58
CA GLY A 62 7.95 26.53 -15.29
C GLY A 62 9.15 26.43 -14.35
N SER A 63 10.15 25.65 -14.77
CA SER A 63 11.32 25.29 -13.95
C SER A 63 12.24 26.46 -13.60
N GLN A 64 12.23 27.53 -14.41
CA GLN A 64 13.05 28.73 -14.20
C GLN A 64 12.28 29.90 -13.54
N SER A 65 11.04 29.65 -13.10
CA SER A 65 10.19 30.67 -12.49
C SER A 65 10.69 31.13 -11.11
N PRO A 66 10.32 32.35 -10.68
CA PRO A 66 10.52 32.79 -9.30
C PRO A 66 9.93 31.81 -8.27
N TYR A 67 8.78 31.20 -8.59
CA TYR A 67 8.14 30.17 -7.76
C TYR A 67 9.04 28.96 -7.53
N ALA A 68 9.62 28.41 -8.60
CA ALA A 68 10.50 27.25 -8.51
C ALA A 68 11.71 27.53 -7.61
N ARG A 69 12.30 28.72 -7.72
CA ARG A 69 13.41 29.18 -6.86
C ARG A 69 12.99 29.27 -5.40
N LEU A 70 11.88 29.94 -5.11
CA LEU A 70 11.35 30.08 -3.74
C LEU A 70 11.02 28.72 -3.11
N LEU A 71 10.39 27.82 -3.87
CA LEU A 71 10.07 26.48 -3.41
C LEU A 71 11.32 25.64 -3.12
N ASN A 72 12.34 25.71 -3.96
CA ASN A 72 13.61 25.05 -3.72
C ASN A 72 14.28 25.56 -2.44
N GLU A 73 14.34 26.88 -2.25
CA GLU A 73 14.91 27.50 -1.04
C GLU A 73 14.13 27.12 0.22
N ALA A 74 12.80 27.19 0.17
CA ALA A 74 11.93 26.84 1.29
C ALA A 74 12.04 25.35 1.64
N LEU A 75 12.03 24.43 0.66
CA LEU A 75 12.23 23.00 0.90
C LEU A 75 13.63 22.71 1.46
N THR A 76 14.65 23.42 0.99
CA THR A 76 16.03 23.27 1.51
C THR A 76 16.09 23.63 3.00
N ARG A 77 15.53 24.78 3.39
CA ARG A 77 15.43 25.20 4.80
C ARG A 77 14.53 24.27 5.61
N TRP A 78 13.44 23.79 5.03
CA TRP A 78 12.52 22.88 5.70
C TRP A 78 13.20 21.55 6.05
N ILE A 79 13.92 20.94 5.09
CA ILE A 79 14.73 19.73 5.34
C ILE A 79 15.73 19.99 6.46
N GLU A 80 16.38 21.14 6.42
CA GLU A 80 17.40 21.51 7.40
C GLU A 80 16.87 21.58 8.83
N ASN A 81 15.73 22.27 9.00
CA ASN A 81 15.18 22.56 10.32
C ASN A 81 14.48 21.36 10.95
N HIS A 82 13.94 20.45 10.12
CA HIS A 82 13.10 19.35 10.59
C HIS A 82 13.79 17.98 10.56
N TRP A 83 15.02 17.88 10.06
CA TRP A 83 15.75 16.60 10.10
C TRP A 83 16.06 16.20 11.55
N GLY A 84 15.56 15.04 11.99
CA GLY A 84 15.68 14.59 13.37
C GLY A 84 14.70 15.23 14.35
N ASN A 85 13.84 16.17 13.91
CA ASN A 85 12.86 16.86 14.76
C ASN A 85 11.43 16.49 14.31
N PRO A 86 10.53 16.11 15.22
CA PRO A 86 9.15 15.75 14.90
C PRO A 86 8.31 17.02 14.70
N LEU A 87 7.27 16.93 13.88
CA LEU A 87 6.35 18.04 13.69
C LEU A 87 5.33 18.05 14.84
N LEU A 88 5.40 19.04 15.73
CA LEU A 88 4.48 19.16 16.87
C LEU A 88 3.05 19.53 16.40
N PRO A 89 1.98 19.10 17.11
CA PRO A 89 0.61 19.46 16.79
C PRO A 89 0.33 20.89 17.28
N GLY A 90 -0.56 21.60 16.59
CA GLY A 90 -1.14 22.84 17.11
C GLY A 90 -2.04 22.54 18.31
N THR A 91 -2.11 23.47 19.28
CA THR A 91 -2.93 23.32 20.49
C THR A 91 -4.43 23.27 20.14
N GLY A 92 -4.99 22.06 20.04
CA GLY A 92 -6.42 21.83 19.83
C GLY A 92 -6.86 20.42 20.27
N PRO A 93 -8.15 20.21 20.60
CA PRO A 93 -8.64 18.99 21.24
C PRO A 93 -8.63 17.73 20.35
N ASP A 94 -8.44 17.89 19.04
CA ASP A 94 -8.43 16.81 18.04
C ASP A 94 -7.00 16.40 17.58
N ALA A 95 -5.97 16.68 18.38
CA ALA A 95 -4.57 16.37 18.05
C ALA A 95 -4.26 14.85 18.14
N GLY A 96 -4.76 14.08 17.17
CA GLY A 96 -4.20 12.79 16.80
C GLY A 96 -3.19 12.95 15.67
N GLY A 97 -1.90 12.87 15.98
CA GLY A 97 -0.88 12.56 14.97
C GLY A 97 0.35 13.45 15.01
N ASP A 98 1.38 13.00 15.73
CA ASP A 98 2.71 13.59 15.64
C ASP A 98 3.60 12.76 14.72
N ALA A 99 3.61 11.43 14.90
CA ALA A 99 4.42 10.52 14.09
C ALA A 99 3.87 10.34 12.66
N THR A 100 2.56 10.11 12.50
CA THR A 100 1.92 9.92 11.19
C THR A 100 1.98 11.18 10.33
N MET A 101 1.72 12.35 10.93
CA MET A 101 1.83 13.64 10.25
C MET A 101 3.26 13.94 9.83
N THR A 102 4.24 13.66 10.70
CA THR A 102 5.66 13.81 10.38
C THR A 102 6.05 12.91 9.21
N SER A 103 5.67 11.63 9.25
CA SER A 103 5.96 10.65 8.19
C SER A 103 5.35 11.05 6.83
N LEU A 104 4.07 11.47 6.82
CA LEU A 104 3.39 11.95 5.60
C LEU A 104 4.00 13.24 5.05
N ALA A 105 4.39 14.19 5.92
CA ALA A 105 5.04 15.42 5.49
C ALA A 105 6.40 15.14 4.83
N TRP A 106 7.20 14.24 5.40
CA TRP A 106 8.46 13.79 4.81
C TRP A 106 8.25 13.07 3.47
N LEU A 107 7.26 12.18 3.40
CA LEU A 107 6.93 11.50 2.14
C LEU A 107 6.56 12.50 1.04
N ARG A 108 5.67 13.47 1.33
CA ARG A 108 5.28 14.53 0.37
C ARG A 108 6.46 15.38 -0.08
N ALA A 109 7.33 15.78 0.86
CA ALA A 109 8.51 16.59 0.56
C ALA A 109 9.46 15.85 -0.40
N VAL A 110 9.76 14.60 -0.06
CA VAL A 110 10.66 13.75 -0.84
C VAL A 110 10.07 13.39 -2.20
N ASP A 111 8.77 13.10 -2.29
CA ASP A 111 8.07 12.83 -3.54
C ASP A 111 8.07 14.02 -4.48
N THR A 112 7.87 15.21 -3.92
CA THR A 112 7.95 16.48 -4.66
C THR A 112 9.34 16.65 -5.27
N ILE A 113 10.40 16.40 -4.50
CA ILE A 113 11.78 16.45 -5.01
C ILE A 113 11.98 15.36 -6.07
N ALA A 114 11.57 14.11 -5.82
CA ALA A 114 11.73 13.00 -6.75
C ALA A 114 11.08 13.27 -8.12
N ALA A 115 9.91 13.91 -8.15
CA ALA A 115 9.18 14.20 -9.37
C ALA A 115 9.57 15.53 -10.06
N SER A 116 10.41 16.34 -9.43
CA SER A 116 10.79 17.68 -9.91
C SER A 116 11.74 17.81 -11.11
N PRO A 117 12.41 16.77 -11.65
CA PRO A 117 13.23 16.95 -12.85
C PRO A 117 12.48 17.63 -14.00
N LEU A 118 11.16 17.43 -14.13
CA LEU A 118 10.19 18.14 -14.99
C LEU A 118 10.55 18.38 -16.48
N SER A 119 11.75 18.01 -16.94
CA SER A 119 12.25 18.19 -18.30
C SER A 119 11.67 17.15 -19.27
N ASP A 120 11.53 17.56 -20.54
CA ASP A 120 11.30 16.63 -21.65
C ASP A 120 12.49 15.65 -21.72
N PRO A 121 12.27 14.33 -21.77
CA PRO A 121 13.34 13.34 -21.96
C PRO A 121 14.26 13.57 -23.17
N ARG A 122 13.89 14.47 -24.10
CA ARG A 122 14.65 14.82 -25.30
C ARG A 122 15.63 15.99 -25.11
N GLU A 123 15.51 16.75 -24.02
CA GLU A 123 16.41 17.86 -23.73
C GLU A 123 17.51 17.41 -22.77
N ASP A 124 18.76 17.53 -23.22
CA ASP A 124 19.96 17.14 -22.47
C ASP A 124 20.34 18.21 -21.44
N ILE A 125 19.47 18.42 -20.46
CA ILE A 125 19.63 19.42 -19.40
C ILE A 125 20.43 18.81 -18.24
N SER A 126 21.43 19.54 -17.73
CA SER A 126 22.19 19.12 -16.56
C SER A 126 21.28 18.95 -15.35
N PRO A 127 21.41 17.88 -14.53
CA PRO A 127 20.63 17.74 -13.29
C PRO A 127 20.74 18.93 -12.33
N ARG A 128 21.82 19.72 -12.43
CA ARG A 128 22.04 20.95 -11.66
C ARG A 128 21.04 22.07 -11.98
N GLU A 129 20.39 21.99 -13.14
CA GLU A 129 19.42 22.98 -13.61
C GLU A 129 17.98 22.59 -13.27
N TYR A 130 17.75 21.45 -12.62
CA TYR A 130 16.43 21.05 -12.14
C TYR A 130 15.93 21.97 -11.03
N PRO A 131 14.63 22.29 -11.00
CA PRO A 131 14.08 23.34 -10.13
C PRO A 131 14.32 23.09 -8.65
N LEU A 132 14.36 21.84 -8.18
CA LEU A 132 14.56 21.50 -6.75
C LEU A 132 15.95 20.89 -6.44
N PHE A 133 16.96 21.19 -7.26
CA PHE A 133 18.31 20.64 -7.09
C PHE A 133 18.95 20.98 -5.73
N GLY A 134 18.68 22.17 -5.17
CA GLY A 134 19.18 22.57 -3.85
C GLY A 134 18.60 21.70 -2.72
N ALA A 135 17.28 21.49 -2.75
CA ALA A 135 16.59 20.63 -1.79
C ALA A 135 17.08 19.16 -1.91
N ALA A 136 17.27 18.66 -3.13
CA ALA A 136 17.83 17.34 -3.38
C ALA A 136 19.28 17.20 -2.84
N THR A 137 20.09 18.25 -3.00
CA THR A 137 21.46 18.28 -2.47
C THR A 137 21.46 18.24 -0.94
N ARG A 138 20.59 19.00 -0.29
CA ARG A 138 20.50 18.97 1.18
C ARG A 138 19.97 17.64 1.70
N LEU A 139 18.97 17.07 1.03
CA LEU A 139 18.47 15.72 1.32
C LEU A 139 19.60 14.67 1.23
N ARG A 140 20.46 14.77 0.20
CA ARG A 140 21.64 13.89 0.03
C ARG A 140 22.57 13.95 1.24
N GLU A 141 22.96 15.15 1.64
CA GLU A 141 23.87 15.37 2.78
C GLU A 141 23.31 14.77 4.07
N ARG A 142 22.02 14.99 4.31
CA ARG A 142 21.32 14.48 5.49
C ARG A 142 21.17 12.96 5.49
N MET A 143 20.79 12.36 4.35
CA MET A 143 20.71 10.91 4.20
C MET A 143 22.06 10.21 4.41
N LEU A 144 23.15 10.79 3.89
CA LEU A 144 24.49 10.22 4.06
C LEU A 144 24.99 10.33 5.50
N ALA A 145 24.58 11.38 6.23
CA ALA A 145 24.90 11.55 7.64
C ALA A 145 24.10 10.61 8.56
N ASP A 146 22.80 10.46 8.33
CA ASP A 146 21.93 9.57 9.10
C ASP A 146 20.90 8.85 8.21
N ARG A 147 21.22 7.59 7.86
CA ARG A 147 20.33 6.75 7.05
C ARG A 147 19.10 6.26 7.83
N ARG A 148 19.13 6.26 9.17
CA ARG A 148 18.07 5.65 9.98
C ARG A 148 16.85 6.56 10.11
N PHE A 149 17.04 7.87 10.03
CA PHE A 149 15.96 8.83 10.24
C PHE A 149 14.73 8.56 9.36
N LEU A 150 14.89 8.54 8.03
CA LEU A 150 13.78 8.24 7.10
C LEU A 150 13.39 6.75 7.11
N ASP A 151 14.35 5.85 7.38
CA ASP A 151 14.08 4.41 7.45
C ASP A 151 13.10 4.06 8.57
N ASN A 152 13.24 4.73 9.73
CA ASN A 152 12.36 4.58 10.88
C ASN A 152 10.90 4.98 10.58
N MET A 153 10.66 5.75 9.51
CA MET A 153 9.33 6.15 9.04
C MET A 153 8.79 5.25 7.92
N THR A 154 9.52 4.18 7.56
CA THR A 154 9.11 3.24 6.51
C THR A 154 8.16 2.18 7.06
N GLU A 155 6.93 2.16 6.55
CA GLU A 155 5.89 1.24 7.01
C GLU A 155 5.69 0.08 6.01
N ALA A 156 5.69 0.41 4.71
CA ALA A 156 5.53 -0.51 3.60
C ALA A 156 6.15 0.07 2.32
N ARG A 157 6.26 -0.72 1.24
CA ARG A 157 6.78 -0.23 -0.06
C ARG A 157 6.02 1.00 -0.60
N SER A 158 4.72 1.12 -0.28
CA SER A 158 3.87 2.26 -0.66
C SER A 158 4.09 3.49 0.22
N HIS A 159 4.67 3.33 1.40
CA HIS A 159 4.93 4.38 2.39
C HIS A 159 6.37 4.25 2.87
N ASP A 160 7.30 4.50 1.95
CA ASP A 160 8.75 4.37 2.12
C ASP A 160 9.44 5.72 1.81
N PRO A 161 9.44 6.69 2.75
CA PRO A 161 10.07 7.99 2.54
C PRO A 161 11.55 7.87 2.16
N GLN A 162 12.26 6.88 2.70
CA GLN A 162 13.67 6.67 2.37
C GLN A 162 13.88 6.13 0.96
N GLY A 163 13.05 5.16 0.51
CA GLY A 163 13.07 4.66 -0.85
C GLY A 163 12.76 5.75 -1.87
N ARG A 164 11.80 6.62 -1.57
CA ARG A 164 11.50 7.80 -2.40
C ARG A 164 12.64 8.80 -2.41
N ALA A 165 13.38 8.91 -1.31
CA ALA A 165 14.55 9.77 -1.23
C ALA A 165 15.68 9.24 -2.12
N TRP A 166 15.90 7.93 -2.16
CA TRP A 166 16.84 7.33 -3.12
C TRP A 166 16.47 7.62 -4.58
N ILE A 167 15.18 7.64 -4.93
CA ILE A 167 14.74 8.06 -6.27
C ILE A 167 15.06 9.54 -6.50
N ALA A 168 14.78 10.41 -5.52
CA ALA A 168 15.10 11.83 -5.60
C ALA A 168 16.59 12.07 -5.85
N LEU A 169 17.45 11.35 -5.12
CA LEU A 169 18.90 11.42 -5.27
C LEU A 169 19.37 10.91 -6.64
N ALA A 170 18.84 9.77 -7.10
CA ALA A 170 19.15 9.25 -8.42
C ALA A 170 18.75 10.23 -9.53
N ASN A 171 17.61 10.91 -9.37
CA ASN A 171 17.09 11.85 -10.34
C ASN A 171 17.92 13.14 -10.42
N HIS A 172 18.49 13.61 -9.30
CA HIS A 172 19.28 14.86 -9.22
C HIS A 172 20.79 14.62 -9.20
N GLN A 173 21.25 13.44 -9.58
CA GLN A 173 22.65 13.08 -9.48
C GLN A 173 23.48 13.80 -10.55
N ALA A 174 24.32 14.75 -10.13
CA ALA A 174 25.23 15.50 -11.01
C ALA A 174 26.69 15.04 -10.93
N ASP A 175 27.00 14.11 -10.03
CA ASP A 175 28.35 13.59 -9.78
C ASP A 175 28.30 12.07 -9.49
N ARG A 176 29.47 11.47 -9.24
CA ARG A 176 29.60 10.02 -8.99
C ARG A 176 29.71 9.66 -7.51
N VAL A 177 29.43 10.59 -6.59
CA VAL A 177 29.66 10.39 -5.14
C VAL A 177 28.79 9.25 -4.57
N LEU A 178 27.61 9.03 -5.13
CA LEU A 178 26.68 7.99 -4.67
C LEU A 178 26.94 6.60 -5.26
N LEU A 179 27.99 6.40 -6.07
CA LEU A 179 28.29 5.11 -6.70
C LEU A 179 28.33 3.95 -5.69
N GLU A 180 29.05 4.13 -4.59
CA GLU A 180 29.16 3.12 -3.52
C GLU A 180 27.81 2.86 -2.84
N GLU A 181 26.98 3.88 -2.67
CA GLU A 181 25.63 3.71 -2.09
C GLU A 181 24.71 2.93 -3.03
N TRP A 182 24.81 3.13 -4.35
CA TRP A 182 24.05 2.33 -5.30
C TRP A 182 24.48 0.87 -5.25
N TRP A 183 25.78 0.59 -5.18
CA TRP A 183 26.28 -0.77 -5.01
C TRP A 183 25.86 -1.39 -3.68
N ARG A 184 25.84 -0.62 -2.59
CA ARG A 184 25.34 -1.05 -1.29
C ARG A 184 23.86 -1.47 -1.40
N LEU A 185 23.01 -0.62 -1.97
CA LEU A 185 21.60 -0.92 -2.18
C LEU A 185 21.39 -2.19 -3.01
N LEU A 186 22.18 -2.37 -4.08
CA LEU A 186 22.09 -3.55 -4.96
C LEU A 186 22.57 -4.83 -4.29
N SER A 187 23.44 -4.72 -3.30
CA SER A 187 23.93 -5.86 -2.52
C SER A 187 22.88 -6.36 -1.51
N LEU A 188 21.75 -5.64 -1.35
CA LEU A 188 20.63 -5.98 -0.46
C LEU A 188 21.09 -6.38 0.96
N PRO A 189 21.80 -5.50 1.70
CA PRO A 189 22.28 -5.82 3.04
C PRO A 189 21.10 -6.14 3.99
N PRO A 190 21.29 -6.96 5.04
CA PRO A 190 20.20 -7.58 5.81
C PRO A 190 19.09 -6.65 6.31
N ASP A 191 19.45 -5.41 6.64
CA ASP A 191 18.60 -4.32 7.12
C ASP A 191 17.86 -3.55 6.02
N GLU A 192 18.20 -3.77 4.75
CA GLU A 192 17.56 -3.12 3.61
C GLU A 192 16.42 -3.98 3.04
N PRO A 193 15.21 -3.42 2.86
CA PRO A 193 14.14 -4.08 2.12
C PRO A 193 14.60 -4.48 0.71
N TRP A 194 14.32 -5.74 0.33
CA TRP A 194 14.78 -6.31 -0.94
C TRP A 194 14.36 -5.48 -2.17
N TYR A 195 13.20 -4.82 -2.11
CA TYR A 195 12.65 -4.03 -3.21
C TYR A 195 13.41 -2.71 -3.43
N ARG A 196 14.20 -2.23 -2.46
CA ARG A 196 14.99 -0.99 -2.64
C ARG A 196 16.19 -1.18 -3.56
N GLY A 197 16.62 -2.42 -3.83
CA GLY A 197 17.67 -2.70 -4.80
C GLY A 197 17.37 -2.16 -6.21
N GLN A 198 16.09 -2.09 -6.61
CA GLN A 198 15.69 -1.50 -7.89
C GLN A 198 16.05 0.00 -7.98
N TYR A 199 16.05 0.72 -6.85
CA TYR A 199 16.44 2.13 -6.81
C TYR A 199 17.93 2.31 -7.05
N GLY A 200 18.75 1.35 -6.62
CA GLY A 200 20.17 1.27 -6.95
C GLY A 200 20.43 1.19 -8.46
N LEU A 201 19.65 0.39 -9.19
CA LEU A 201 19.78 0.30 -10.66
C LEU A 201 19.37 1.61 -11.35
N ILE A 202 18.34 2.29 -10.83
CA ILE A 202 17.94 3.61 -11.32
C ILE A 202 19.07 4.62 -11.10
N GLY A 203 19.71 4.59 -9.93
CA GLY A 203 20.87 5.41 -9.59
C GLY A 203 22.07 5.20 -10.52
N LEU A 204 22.43 3.94 -10.78
CA LEU A 204 23.53 3.60 -11.71
C LEU A 204 23.21 3.97 -13.16
N ARG A 205 21.95 3.86 -13.58
CA ARG A 205 21.53 4.28 -14.92
C ARG A 205 21.69 5.78 -15.12
N ARG A 206 21.43 6.57 -14.07
CA ARG A 206 21.55 8.03 -14.07
C ARG A 206 22.92 8.49 -13.57
N LEU A 207 23.89 7.58 -13.46
CA LEU A 207 25.25 7.92 -13.09
C LEU A 207 25.91 8.68 -14.23
N PRO A 208 26.52 9.85 -13.97
CA PRO A 208 27.32 10.52 -14.98
C PRO A 208 28.41 9.57 -15.50
N PRO A 209 28.62 9.51 -16.83
CA PRO A 209 29.65 8.65 -17.41
C PRO A 209 31.02 9.08 -16.87
N GLU A 210 31.88 8.11 -16.57
CA GLU A 210 33.23 8.38 -16.08
C GLU A 210 34.04 9.24 -17.06
N ASN A 211 33.80 9.03 -18.37
CA ASN A 211 34.31 9.87 -19.43
C ASN A 211 33.13 10.41 -20.27
N PRO A 212 32.92 11.74 -20.32
CA PRO A 212 31.84 12.37 -21.07
C PRO A 212 31.79 12.00 -22.56
N ALA A 213 32.91 11.60 -23.17
CA ALA A 213 32.96 11.16 -24.56
C ALA A 213 32.19 9.85 -24.82
N PHE A 214 31.81 9.12 -23.77
CA PHE A 214 31.04 7.87 -23.85
C PHE A 214 29.64 7.99 -23.25
N LYS A 215 29.04 9.19 -23.28
CA LYS A 215 27.69 9.45 -22.74
C LYS A 215 26.61 8.51 -23.30
N ASP A 216 26.73 8.14 -24.57
CA ASP A 216 25.82 7.20 -25.26
C ASP A 216 26.41 5.78 -25.34
N GLY A 217 27.35 5.45 -24.44
CA GLY A 217 28.06 4.17 -24.43
C GLY A 217 27.40 3.10 -23.57
N PHE A 218 27.88 1.85 -23.70
CA PHE A 218 27.49 0.78 -22.80
C PHE A 218 27.87 1.11 -21.34
N ASN A 219 26.86 1.28 -20.48
CA ASN A 219 27.03 1.58 -19.07
C ASN A 219 27.49 0.31 -18.32
N LYS A 220 28.79 0.25 -18.02
CA LYS A 220 29.42 -0.92 -17.38
C LYS A 220 28.95 -1.08 -15.94
N GLU A 221 28.81 0.02 -15.23
CA GLU A 221 28.40 0.07 -13.83
C GLU A 221 26.99 -0.45 -13.67
N LEU A 222 26.06 -0.08 -14.56
CA LEU A 222 24.70 -0.61 -14.58
C LEU A 222 24.69 -2.12 -14.85
N ALA A 223 25.57 -2.61 -15.74
CA ALA A 223 25.69 -4.04 -16.00
C ALA A 223 26.24 -4.81 -14.78
N GLU A 224 27.25 -4.26 -14.12
CA GLU A 224 27.79 -4.79 -12.88
C GLU A 224 26.76 -4.77 -11.75
N GLY A 225 26.04 -3.66 -11.62
CA GLY A 225 24.98 -3.49 -10.64
C GLY A 225 23.82 -4.48 -10.83
N LEU A 226 23.44 -4.78 -12.07
CA LEU A 226 22.45 -5.81 -12.36
C LEU A 226 22.94 -7.20 -11.93
N GLY A 227 24.24 -7.48 -12.12
CA GLY A 227 24.86 -8.70 -11.60
C GLY A 227 24.77 -8.79 -10.07
N ARG A 228 25.20 -7.73 -9.37
CA ARG A 228 25.16 -7.64 -7.89
C ARG A 228 23.73 -7.77 -7.34
N PHE A 229 22.75 -7.17 -8.01
CA PHE A 229 21.34 -7.29 -7.62
C PHE A 229 20.82 -8.72 -7.76
N GLY A 230 21.19 -9.43 -8.83
CA GLY A 230 20.85 -10.85 -8.99
C GLY A 230 21.49 -11.72 -7.91
N GLU A 231 22.76 -11.50 -7.59
CA GLU A 231 23.44 -12.18 -6.49
C GLU A 231 22.78 -11.87 -5.13
N GLY A 232 22.38 -10.63 -4.90
CA GLY A 232 21.64 -10.20 -3.72
C GLY A 232 20.29 -10.90 -3.59
N LEU A 233 19.47 -10.90 -4.65
CA LEU A 233 18.17 -11.57 -4.66
C LEU A 233 18.29 -13.09 -4.50
N TRP A 234 19.29 -13.70 -5.14
CA TRP A 234 19.59 -15.11 -4.94
C TRP A 234 19.91 -15.39 -3.47
N ARG A 235 20.81 -14.62 -2.86
CA ARG A 235 21.13 -14.75 -1.44
C ARG A 235 19.89 -14.59 -0.56
N ARG A 236 19.06 -13.58 -0.81
CA ARG A 236 17.80 -13.35 -0.07
C ARG A 236 16.80 -14.50 -0.24
N SER A 237 16.73 -15.12 -1.41
CA SER A 237 15.89 -16.30 -1.63
C SER A 237 16.38 -17.51 -0.84
N ARG A 238 17.70 -17.70 -0.74
CA ARG A 238 18.34 -18.77 0.05
C ARG A 238 18.21 -18.55 1.56
N GLU A 239 18.17 -17.30 1.98
CA GLU A 239 17.86 -16.88 3.36
C GLU A 239 16.33 -16.92 3.66
N GLY A 240 15.48 -17.23 2.68
CA GLY A 240 14.03 -17.38 2.85
C GLY A 240 13.24 -16.07 2.93
N TRP A 241 13.84 -14.92 2.59
CA TRP A 241 13.15 -13.62 2.57
C TRP A 241 12.18 -13.46 1.39
N LEU A 242 12.44 -14.19 0.32
CA LEU A 242 11.64 -14.23 -0.90
C LEU A 242 11.55 -15.67 -1.35
N SER A 243 10.41 -16.10 -1.89
CA SER A 243 10.37 -17.39 -2.56
C SER A 243 11.33 -17.38 -3.75
N GLU A 244 11.95 -18.52 -4.03
CA GLU A 244 12.86 -18.67 -5.18
C GLU A 244 12.18 -18.24 -6.48
N GLU A 245 10.91 -18.59 -6.66
CA GLU A 245 10.07 -18.18 -7.78
C GLU A 245 9.87 -16.67 -7.84
N ALA A 246 9.55 -16.01 -6.72
CA ALA A 246 9.34 -14.57 -6.68
C ALA A 246 10.64 -13.79 -6.95
N ALA A 247 11.74 -14.20 -6.32
CA ALA A 247 13.04 -13.56 -6.52
C ALA A 247 13.55 -13.72 -7.95
N ARG A 248 13.34 -14.90 -8.55
CA ARG A 248 13.67 -15.15 -9.96
C ARG A 248 12.77 -14.34 -10.91
N ALA A 249 11.47 -14.28 -10.65
CA ALA A 249 10.53 -13.49 -11.46
C ALA A 249 10.85 -11.99 -11.41
N GLU A 250 11.17 -11.46 -10.23
CA GLU A 250 11.58 -10.07 -10.04
C GLU A 250 12.90 -9.78 -10.77
N PHE A 251 13.90 -10.65 -10.59
CA PHE A 251 15.16 -10.51 -11.30
C PHE A 251 14.95 -10.53 -12.83
N SER A 252 14.23 -11.52 -13.36
CA SER A 252 13.94 -11.63 -14.80
C SER A 252 13.31 -10.36 -15.34
N THR A 253 12.33 -9.82 -14.60
CA THR A 253 11.58 -8.63 -15.00
C THR A 253 12.49 -7.41 -15.05
N ILE A 254 13.27 -7.17 -13.99
CA ILE A 254 14.18 -6.03 -13.89
C ILE A 254 15.33 -6.14 -14.91
N ALA A 255 15.87 -7.33 -15.13
CA ALA A 255 16.92 -7.56 -16.13
C ALA A 255 16.42 -7.28 -17.55
N ARG A 256 15.24 -7.78 -17.94
CA ARG A 256 14.63 -7.46 -19.25
C ARG A 256 14.46 -5.96 -19.43
N LEU A 257 13.90 -5.26 -18.44
CA LEU A 257 13.69 -3.81 -18.51
C LEU A 257 15.00 -3.03 -18.63
N THR A 258 16.03 -3.45 -17.91
CA THR A 258 17.34 -2.79 -17.91
C THR A 258 18.05 -2.99 -19.26
N MET A 259 17.99 -4.20 -19.81
CA MET A 259 18.61 -4.54 -21.09
C MET A 259 17.86 -3.98 -22.30
N ALA A 260 16.52 -4.00 -22.28
CA ALA A 260 15.68 -3.52 -23.39
C ALA A 260 15.80 -2.02 -23.63
N ARG A 261 16.21 -1.26 -22.60
CA ARG A 261 16.44 0.19 -22.68
C ARG A 261 17.87 0.58 -23.04
N GLY A 262 18.77 -0.39 -23.26
CA GLY A 262 20.17 -0.12 -23.59
C GLY A 262 20.43 -0.21 -25.10
N ASP A 263 21.24 0.71 -25.62
CA ASP A 263 21.52 0.82 -27.07
C ASP A 263 22.35 -0.35 -27.64
N PHE A 264 22.96 -1.18 -26.77
CA PHE A 264 23.88 -2.25 -27.18
C PHE A 264 23.51 -3.65 -26.65
N PRO A 265 22.46 -4.29 -27.19
CA PRO A 265 22.06 -5.64 -26.79
C PRO A 265 23.18 -6.69 -26.89
N ASP A 266 24.08 -6.57 -27.87
CA ASP A 266 25.23 -7.48 -28.02
C ASP A 266 26.29 -7.33 -26.92
N ARG A 267 26.50 -6.11 -26.41
CA ARG A 267 27.43 -5.87 -25.30
C ARG A 267 26.87 -6.41 -23.99
N TRP A 268 25.56 -6.31 -23.78
CA TRP A 268 24.87 -7.00 -22.69
C TRP A 268 25.08 -8.52 -22.75
N ARG A 269 24.88 -9.14 -23.92
CA ARG A 269 25.18 -10.58 -24.12
C ARG A 269 26.64 -10.93 -23.84
N GLY A 270 27.58 -10.11 -24.30
CA GLY A 270 29.00 -10.28 -24.04
C GLY A 270 29.34 -10.21 -22.55
N TYR A 271 28.79 -9.21 -21.86
CA TYR A 271 28.90 -9.08 -20.40
C TYR A 271 28.35 -10.33 -19.70
N TRP A 272 27.14 -10.79 -20.06
CA TRP A 272 26.53 -12.00 -19.50
C TRP A 272 27.41 -13.23 -19.69
N ARG A 273 28.01 -13.44 -20.87
CA ARG A 273 28.95 -14.56 -21.09
C ARG A 273 30.18 -14.46 -20.19
N CYS A 274 30.79 -13.28 -20.07
CA CYS A 274 31.96 -13.10 -19.19
C CYS A 274 31.59 -13.23 -17.71
N PHE A 275 30.39 -12.83 -17.33
CA PHE A 275 29.89 -12.93 -15.97
C PHE A 275 29.60 -14.39 -15.59
N VAL A 276 28.88 -15.12 -16.45
CA VAL A 276 28.67 -16.58 -16.32
C VAL A 276 30.01 -17.32 -16.31
N GLY A 277 30.96 -16.90 -17.15
CA GLY A 277 32.30 -17.48 -17.18
C GLY A 277 33.14 -17.22 -15.92
N ARG A 278 32.78 -16.22 -15.09
CA ARG A 278 33.42 -15.96 -13.78
C ARG A 278 32.85 -16.83 -12.66
N HIS A 279 31.60 -17.26 -12.79
CA HIS A 279 30.90 -18.10 -11.83
C HIS A 279 30.62 -19.46 -12.48
N GLN A 280 31.61 -20.36 -12.57
CA GLN A 280 31.49 -21.60 -13.36
C GLN A 280 30.86 -22.79 -12.62
N GLU A 281 30.74 -22.75 -11.29
CA GLU A 281 30.13 -23.84 -10.51
C GLU A 281 29.25 -23.28 -9.38
N GLY A 282 28.01 -23.77 -9.27
CA GLY A 282 27.13 -23.51 -8.13
C GLY A 282 25.65 -23.29 -8.45
N ASP A 283 24.82 -23.44 -7.41
CA ASP A 283 23.35 -23.25 -7.42
C ASP A 283 22.88 -21.90 -7.99
N LEU A 284 23.72 -20.85 -7.92
CA LEU A 284 23.44 -19.52 -8.43
C LEU A 284 23.26 -19.49 -9.96
N LEU A 285 24.04 -20.26 -10.71
CA LEU A 285 23.91 -20.37 -12.17
C LEU A 285 22.57 -20.98 -12.59
N ASN A 286 22.13 -22.01 -11.87
CA ASN A 286 20.87 -22.72 -12.14
C ASN A 286 19.64 -21.90 -11.74
N TRP A 287 19.80 -21.08 -10.69
CA TRP A 287 18.78 -20.16 -10.22
C TRP A 287 18.49 -19.04 -11.23
N TRP A 288 19.53 -18.59 -11.94
CA TRP A 288 19.44 -17.44 -12.81
C TRP A 288 18.90 -17.82 -14.21
N PRO A 289 18.01 -17.04 -14.82
CA PRO A 289 17.39 -17.37 -16.11
C PRO A 289 18.31 -16.94 -17.27
N ILE A 290 19.57 -17.41 -17.25
CA ILE A 290 20.62 -17.05 -18.21
C ILE A 290 20.21 -17.40 -19.66
N SER A 291 19.41 -18.45 -19.83
CA SER A 291 18.85 -18.86 -21.13
C SER A 291 17.90 -17.82 -21.75
N GLU A 292 17.19 -17.03 -20.93
CA GLU A 292 16.27 -15.99 -21.40
C GLU A 292 17.00 -14.76 -21.97
N PHE A 293 18.28 -14.58 -21.62
CA PHE A 293 19.08 -13.40 -21.98
C PHE A 293 20.17 -13.70 -23.03
N GLY A 294 20.31 -14.97 -23.41
CA GLY A 294 21.07 -15.43 -24.57
C GLY A 294 22.56 -15.67 -24.33
N SER A 295 22.99 -16.94 -24.46
CA SER A 295 24.40 -17.35 -24.59
C SER A 295 24.80 -17.71 -26.03
N SER A 296 23.84 -17.86 -26.96
CA SER A 296 24.10 -18.29 -28.34
C SER A 296 24.57 -17.15 -29.26
N LYS A 297 25.41 -17.49 -30.25
CA LYS A 297 25.84 -16.56 -31.30
C LYS A 297 24.65 -16.24 -32.23
N PRO A 298 24.44 -14.99 -32.66
CA PRO A 298 23.36 -14.67 -33.57
C PRO A 298 23.61 -15.31 -34.94
N GLY A 299 22.58 -15.94 -35.51
CA GLY A 299 22.53 -16.17 -36.94
C GLY A 299 22.39 -14.82 -37.65
N ARG A 300 23.15 -14.60 -38.73
CA ARG A 300 23.05 -13.37 -39.55
C ARG A 300 21.70 -13.35 -40.28
N GLY A 301 20.65 -12.87 -39.61
CA GLY A 301 19.40 -12.46 -40.25
C GLY A 301 19.47 -10.98 -40.62
N LYS A 302 19.18 -10.63 -41.89
CA LYS A 302 19.07 -9.23 -42.33
C LYS A 302 17.93 -8.55 -41.55
N SER A 303 18.22 -7.47 -40.83
CA SER A 303 17.18 -6.63 -40.23
C SER A 303 16.49 -5.83 -41.34
N SER A 304 15.25 -6.18 -41.69
CA SER A 304 14.38 -5.24 -42.39
C SER A 304 13.89 -4.20 -41.40
N TRP A 305 14.07 -2.91 -41.70
CA TRP A 305 13.46 -1.83 -40.94
C TRP A 305 11.93 -1.97 -41.01
N ILE A 306 11.28 -2.20 -39.88
CA ILE A 306 9.82 -2.26 -39.77
C ILE A 306 9.37 -0.88 -39.30
N GLU A 307 8.63 -0.17 -40.15
CA GLU A 307 8.11 1.18 -39.87
C GLU A 307 6.74 1.14 -39.18
N TYR A 308 6.45 2.18 -38.41
CA TYR A 308 5.16 2.40 -37.75
C TYR A 308 4.06 2.76 -38.75
N ASP A 309 2.87 2.15 -38.63
CA ASP A 309 1.69 2.52 -39.41
C ASP A 309 0.91 3.65 -38.70
N PRO A 310 0.87 4.88 -39.27
CA PRO A 310 0.19 6.02 -38.66
C PRO A 310 -1.33 5.88 -38.57
N THR A 311 -1.94 4.93 -39.28
CA THR A 311 -3.41 4.75 -39.30
C THR A 311 -3.96 3.94 -38.13
N TRP A 312 -3.08 3.30 -37.34
CA TRP A 312 -3.49 2.43 -36.22
C TRP A 312 -4.40 3.11 -35.18
N PRO A 313 -4.15 4.34 -34.71
CA PRO A 313 -5.01 4.97 -33.70
C PRO A 313 -6.45 5.16 -34.16
N GLU A 314 -6.66 5.58 -35.41
CA GLU A 314 -7.97 5.81 -36.01
C GLU A 314 -8.72 4.50 -36.26
N ARG A 315 -8.03 3.49 -36.82
CA ARG A 315 -8.55 2.12 -36.98
C ARG A 315 -8.99 1.55 -35.64
N ALA A 316 -8.14 1.65 -34.61
CA ALA A 316 -8.45 1.18 -33.27
C ALA A 316 -9.65 1.91 -32.64
N GLN A 317 -9.80 3.23 -32.84
CA GLN A 317 -10.94 3.97 -32.30
C GLN A 317 -12.26 3.60 -33.01
N THR A 318 -12.22 3.41 -34.33
CA THR A 318 -13.37 3.02 -35.13
C THR A 318 -13.87 1.62 -34.75
N LEU A 319 -12.95 0.64 -34.71
CA LEU A 319 -13.27 -0.72 -34.30
C LEU A 319 -13.79 -0.78 -32.86
N ALA A 320 -13.18 -0.03 -31.93
CA ALA A 320 -13.65 0.02 -30.55
C ALA A 320 -15.09 0.55 -30.39
N ARG A 321 -15.54 1.45 -31.28
CA ARG A 321 -16.93 1.93 -31.28
C ARG A 321 -17.87 0.83 -31.78
N MET A 322 -17.49 0.13 -32.84
CA MET A 322 -18.26 -0.98 -33.41
C MET A 322 -18.36 -2.17 -32.45
N LEU A 323 -17.31 -2.45 -31.67
CA LEU A 323 -17.28 -3.55 -30.69
C LEU A 323 -18.29 -3.42 -29.53
N ARG A 324 -18.97 -2.27 -29.38
CA ARG A 324 -20.08 -2.11 -28.43
C ARG A 324 -21.33 -2.92 -28.84
N GLN A 325 -21.46 -3.18 -30.14
CA GLN A 325 -22.44 -4.09 -30.74
C GLN A 325 -21.70 -5.02 -31.70
N PRO A 326 -20.94 -5.99 -31.17
CA PRO A 326 -19.93 -6.70 -31.95
C PRO A 326 -20.58 -7.58 -33.03
N LYS A 327 -20.10 -7.44 -34.26
CA LYS A 327 -20.33 -8.39 -35.36
C LYS A 327 -19.09 -9.26 -35.53
N LYS A 328 -19.26 -10.47 -36.09
CA LYS A 328 -18.13 -11.39 -36.33
C LYS A 328 -17.02 -10.73 -37.16
N GLU A 329 -17.39 -9.97 -38.19
CA GLU A 329 -16.43 -9.27 -39.05
C GLU A 329 -15.61 -8.23 -38.26
N THR A 330 -16.23 -7.54 -37.30
CA THR A 330 -15.56 -6.54 -36.47
C THR A 330 -14.54 -7.17 -35.53
N ILE A 331 -14.83 -8.34 -34.97
CA ILE A 331 -13.89 -9.08 -34.10
C ILE A 331 -12.67 -9.52 -34.93
N VAL A 332 -12.89 -10.08 -36.12
CA VAL A 332 -11.80 -10.51 -37.03
C VAL A 332 -10.92 -9.33 -37.45
N GLN A 333 -11.51 -8.17 -37.79
CA GLN A 333 -10.75 -6.97 -38.12
C GLN A 333 -9.94 -6.43 -36.93
N SER A 334 -10.48 -6.57 -35.71
CA SER A 334 -9.80 -6.18 -34.47
C SER A 334 -8.61 -7.09 -34.18
N GLU A 335 -8.76 -8.41 -34.37
CA GLU A 335 -7.66 -9.36 -34.22
C GLU A 335 -6.54 -9.13 -35.24
N LYS A 336 -6.90 -8.85 -36.50
CA LYS A 336 -5.90 -8.53 -37.54
C LYS A 336 -5.05 -7.31 -37.16
N LEU A 337 -5.67 -6.24 -36.65
CA LEU A 337 -4.96 -5.06 -36.17
C LEU A 337 -4.03 -5.38 -34.98
N LEU A 338 -4.49 -6.21 -34.04
CA LEU A 338 -3.65 -6.63 -32.91
C LEU A 338 -2.44 -7.47 -33.37
N VAL A 339 -2.59 -8.31 -34.39
CA VAL A 339 -1.48 -9.08 -34.99
C VAL A 339 -0.45 -8.15 -35.66
N GLU A 340 -0.89 -7.15 -36.43
CA GLU A 340 -0.02 -6.14 -37.03
C GLU A 340 0.81 -5.40 -35.95
N GLN A 341 0.14 -4.93 -34.90
CA GLN A 341 0.79 -4.22 -33.78
C GLN A 341 1.72 -5.13 -32.96
N ARG A 342 1.37 -6.42 -32.81
CA ARG A 342 2.22 -7.39 -32.14
C ARG A 342 3.51 -7.66 -32.91
N HIS A 343 3.42 -7.81 -34.23
CA HIS A 343 4.62 -7.99 -35.06
C HIS A 343 5.57 -6.80 -34.94
N TYR A 344 5.04 -5.58 -34.95
CA TYR A 344 5.81 -4.37 -34.70
C TYR A 344 6.41 -4.31 -33.29
N ALA A 345 5.64 -4.68 -32.27
CA ALA A 345 6.14 -4.75 -30.90
C ALA A 345 7.26 -5.78 -30.75
N ASP A 346 7.15 -6.95 -31.37
CA ASP A 346 8.18 -8.01 -31.35
C ASP A 346 9.46 -7.56 -32.07
N ALA A 347 9.33 -6.78 -33.15
CA ALA A 347 10.46 -6.28 -33.93
C ALA A 347 11.17 -5.07 -33.30
N THR A 348 10.44 -4.18 -32.64
CA THR A 348 10.94 -2.87 -32.17
C THR A 348 11.04 -2.75 -30.66
N GLY A 349 10.40 -3.65 -29.91
CA GLY A 349 10.24 -3.55 -28.46
C GLY A 349 9.18 -2.53 -28.01
N ASN A 350 8.53 -1.79 -28.92
CA ASN A 350 7.52 -0.80 -28.57
C ASN A 350 6.12 -1.44 -28.49
N THR A 351 5.68 -1.71 -27.26
CA THR A 351 4.39 -2.36 -26.95
C THR A 351 3.21 -1.39 -26.77
N SER A 352 3.45 -0.07 -26.80
CA SER A 352 2.45 0.95 -26.45
C SER A 352 1.18 0.89 -27.29
N PHE A 353 1.32 0.68 -28.61
CA PHE A 353 0.17 0.60 -29.52
C PHE A 353 -0.68 -0.65 -29.27
N LEU A 354 -0.02 -1.79 -29.10
CA LEU A 354 -0.67 -3.07 -28.81
C LEU A 354 -1.45 -3.01 -27.50
N VAL A 355 -0.82 -2.54 -26.43
CA VAL A 355 -1.41 -2.47 -25.08
C VAL A 355 -2.61 -1.52 -25.06
N ARG A 356 -2.48 -0.33 -25.67
CA ARG A 356 -3.57 0.66 -25.74
C ARG A 356 -4.75 0.14 -26.56
N THR A 357 -4.49 -0.51 -27.70
CA THR A 357 -5.54 -1.03 -28.58
C THR A 357 -6.24 -2.23 -27.95
N ALA A 358 -5.48 -3.21 -27.44
CA ALA A 358 -6.03 -4.39 -26.78
C ALA A 358 -6.85 -4.05 -25.52
N GLY A 359 -6.36 -3.11 -24.70
CA GLY A 359 -7.10 -2.62 -23.53
C GLY A 359 -8.41 -1.92 -23.92
N ARG A 360 -8.39 -1.10 -24.98
CA ARG A 360 -9.58 -0.43 -25.51
C ARG A 360 -10.60 -1.44 -26.05
N PHE A 361 -10.17 -2.42 -26.82
CA PHE A 361 -11.04 -3.46 -27.37
C PHE A 361 -11.65 -4.32 -26.26
N SER A 362 -10.86 -4.72 -25.27
CA SER A 362 -11.32 -5.44 -24.09
C SER A 362 -12.44 -4.66 -23.38
N GLY A 363 -12.22 -3.38 -23.08
CA GLY A 363 -13.23 -2.54 -22.44
C GLY A 363 -14.52 -2.37 -23.25
N SER A 364 -14.41 -2.25 -24.58
CA SER A 364 -15.57 -2.07 -25.47
C SER A 364 -16.45 -3.32 -25.61
N ILE A 365 -15.84 -4.50 -25.70
CA ILE A 365 -16.58 -5.76 -25.95
C ILE A 365 -17.04 -6.43 -24.64
N ARG A 366 -16.51 -6.00 -23.49
CA ARG A 366 -16.66 -6.64 -22.17
C ARG A 366 -18.08 -7.08 -21.79
N ILE A 367 -19.11 -6.30 -22.14
CA ILE A 367 -20.52 -6.64 -21.82
C ILE A 367 -21.07 -7.68 -22.81
N ALA A 368 -20.69 -7.60 -24.08
CA ALA A 368 -21.23 -8.43 -25.15
C ALA A 368 -20.50 -9.78 -25.29
N ASP A 369 -19.17 -9.80 -25.15
CA ASP A 369 -18.34 -11.00 -25.15
C ASP A 369 -17.21 -10.88 -24.11
N PRO A 370 -17.49 -11.27 -22.85
CA PRO A 370 -16.52 -11.18 -21.77
C PRO A 370 -15.35 -12.17 -21.91
N ASN A 371 -15.49 -13.25 -22.70
CA ASN A 371 -14.38 -14.20 -22.96
C ASN A 371 -13.35 -13.58 -23.90
N GLN A 372 -13.79 -12.97 -25.00
CA GLN A 372 -12.90 -12.27 -25.91
C GLN A 372 -12.25 -11.06 -25.22
N ALA A 373 -13.01 -10.34 -24.38
CA ALA A 373 -12.47 -9.26 -23.56
C ALA A 373 -11.33 -9.71 -22.66
N LEU A 374 -11.45 -10.88 -22.03
CA LEU A 374 -10.41 -11.46 -21.18
C LEU A 374 -9.16 -11.83 -22.00
N THR A 375 -9.32 -12.41 -23.18
CA THR A 375 -8.21 -12.75 -24.09
C THR A 375 -7.39 -11.52 -24.45
N TRP A 376 -8.06 -10.43 -24.86
CA TRP A 376 -7.38 -9.18 -25.20
C TRP A 376 -6.79 -8.46 -23.99
N ALA A 377 -7.44 -8.52 -22.82
CA ALA A 377 -6.88 -7.98 -21.59
C ALA A 377 -5.57 -8.71 -21.18
N ARG A 378 -5.56 -10.04 -21.27
CA ARG A 378 -4.36 -10.85 -21.00
C ARG A 378 -3.25 -10.59 -22.01
N MET A 379 -3.59 -10.36 -23.27
CA MET A 379 -2.61 -9.93 -24.28
C MET A 379 -1.98 -8.59 -23.91
N ALA A 380 -2.79 -7.60 -23.53
CA ALA A 380 -2.29 -6.30 -23.07
C ALA A 380 -1.39 -6.45 -21.85
N LYS A 381 -1.81 -7.24 -20.86
CA LYS A 381 -1.04 -7.49 -19.63
C LYS A 381 0.26 -8.24 -19.90
N GLY A 382 0.25 -9.22 -20.80
CA GLY A 382 1.45 -9.96 -21.18
C GLY A 382 2.46 -9.11 -21.96
N ALA A 383 1.98 -8.18 -22.79
CA ALA A 383 2.82 -7.26 -23.55
C ALA A 383 3.41 -6.13 -22.68
N ASP A 384 2.66 -5.65 -21.69
CA ASP A 384 3.15 -4.66 -20.71
C ASP A 384 2.57 -4.94 -19.31
N PRO A 385 3.29 -5.74 -18.50
CA PRO A 385 2.89 -6.01 -17.12
C PRO A 385 2.97 -4.79 -16.19
N TRP A 386 3.51 -3.65 -16.63
CA TRP A 386 3.63 -2.42 -15.83
C TRP A 386 2.56 -1.37 -16.19
N ASN A 387 1.56 -1.77 -16.97
CA ASN A 387 0.42 -0.93 -17.27
C ASN A 387 -0.76 -1.26 -16.36
N ALA A 388 -1.05 -0.39 -15.39
CA ALA A 388 -2.17 -0.57 -14.47
C ALA A 388 -3.52 -0.77 -15.20
N HIS A 389 -3.73 -0.11 -16.35
CA HIS A 389 -4.95 -0.32 -17.14
C HIS A 389 -5.07 -1.75 -17.69
N ALA A 390 -3.97 -2.41 -18.04
CA ALA A 390 -4.00 -3.78 -18.51
C ALA A 390 -4.45 -4.76 -17.41
N TRP A 391 -3.97 -4.55 -16.19
CA TRP A 391 -4.38 -5.31 -15.01
C TRP A 391 -5.84 -5.09 -14.64
N THR A 392 -6.28 -3.82 -14.58
CA THR A 392 -7.69 -3.51 -14.27
C THR A 392 -8.64 -4.00 -15.35
N ASN A 393 -8.22 -4.03 -16.63
CA ASN A 393 -9.04 -4.58 -17.70
C ASN A 393 -9.21 -6.10 -17.59
N GLU A 394 -8.17 -6.84 -17.22
CA GLU A 394 -8.30 -8.29 -16.98
C GLU A 394 -9.24 -8.57 -15.81
N ALA A 395 -9.03 -7.89 -14.69
CA ALA A 395 -9.87 -8.05 -13.52
C ALA A 395 -11.33 -7.70 -13.81
N ALA A 396 -11.58 -6.63 -14.57
CA ALA A 396 -12.92 -6.27 -14.97
C ALA A 396 -13.55 -7.26 -15.96
N ALA A 397 -12.78 -7.84 -16.89
CA ALA A 397 -13.27 -8.90 -17.78
C ALA A 397 -13.62 -10.18 -17.00
N LEU A 398 -12.80 -10.55 -16.00
CA LEU A 398 -13.09 -11.66 -15.09
C LEU A 398 -14.37 -11.41 -14.28
N LEU A 399 -14.58 -10.17 -13.82
CA LEU A 399 -15.80 -9.78 -13.11
C LEU A 399 -17.04 -9.92 -14.02
N SER A 400 -16.97 -9.49 -15.28
CA SER A 400 -18.05 -9.67 -16.25
C SER A 400 -18.32 -11.14 -16.63
N LEU A 401 -17.33 -12.02 -16.47
CA LEU A 401 -17.51 -13.49 -16.56
C LEU A 401 -18.13 -14.11 -15.30
N GLY A 402 -18.36 -13.33 -14.24
CA GLY A 402 -18.80 -13.84 -12.94
C GLY A 402 -17.70 -14.54 -12.13
N LYS A 403 -16.43 -14.49 -12.57
CA LYS A 403 -15.28 -15.08 -11.87
C LYS A 403 -14.76 -14.13 -10.79
N ARG A 404 -15.60 -13.88 -9.79
CA ARG A 404 -15.42 -12.82 -8.78
C ARG A 404 -14.15 -13.02 -7.94
N GLU A 405 -13.83 -14.24 -7.53
CA GLU A 405 -12.66 -14.55 -6.70
C GLU A 405 -11.34 -14.34 -7.49
N GLN A 406 -11.34 -14.69 -8.78
CA GLN A 406 -10.19 -14.43 -9.66
C GLN A 406 -10.03 -12.94 -9.92
N ALA A 407 -11.14 -12.20 -10.14
CA ALA A 407 -11.11 -10.76 -10.27
C ALA A 407 -10.58 -10.08 -8.99
N LEU A 408 -10.98 -10.56 -7.81
CA LEU A 408 -10.50 -10.07 -6.52
C LEU A 408 -8.98 -10.25 -6.39
N CYS A 409 -8.47 -11.42 -6.76
CA CYS A 409 -7.04 -11.71 -6.78
C CYS A 409 -6.28 -10.79 -7.74
N VAL A 410 -6.77 -10.64 -8.98
CA VAL A 410 -6.10 -9.78 -9.99
C VAL A 410 -6.16 -8.30 -9.59
N TYR A 411 -7.26 -7.81 -9.00
CA TYR A 411 -7.32 -6.45 -8.48
C TYR A 411 -6.41 -6.25 -7.26
N GLY A 412 -6.35 -7.21 -6.34
CA GLY A 412 -5.40 -7.17 -5.21
C GLY A 412 -3.95 -7.12 -5.69
N GLU A 413 -3.62 -7.96 -6.67
CA GLU A 413 -2.32 -7.93 -7.35
C GLU A 413 -2.05 -6.61 -8.09
N ALA A 414 -3.07 -6.01 -8.70
CA ALA A 414 -2.96 -4.71 -9.35
C ALA A 414 -2.72 -3.60 -8.32
N ILE A 415 -3.35 -3.64 -7.15
CA ILE A 415 -3.11 -2.72 -6.04
C ILE A 415 -1.67 -2.86 -5.52
N LEU A 416 -1.20 -4.09 -5.34
CA LEU A 416 0.18 -4.37 -4.89
C LEU A 416 1.23 -3.82 -5.87
N ARG A 417 0.95 -3.87 -7.18
CA ARG A 417 1.87 -3.40 -8.24
C ARG A 417 1.72 -1.91 -8.56
N PHE A 418 0.52 -1.37 -8.42
CA PHE A 418 0.16 0.01 -8.76
C PHE A 418 -0.63 0.63 -7.60
N PRO A 419 0.03 0.91 -6.47
CA PRO A 419 -0.64 1.34 -5.25
C PRO A 419 -1.39 2.67 -5.43
N ASP A 420 -1.00 3.50 -6.40
CA ASP A 420 -1.64 4.79 -6.69
C ASP A 420 -2.71 4.70 -7.80
N ASN A 421 -3.11 3.49 -8.19
CA ASN A 421 -4.15 3.30 -9.19
C ASN A 421 -5.54 3.24 -8.55
N ALA A 422 -6.24 4.38 -8.55
CA ALA A 422 -7.57 4.50 -7.97
C ALA A 422 -8.63 3.57 -8.61
N VAL A 423 -8.42 3.13 -9.86
CA VAL A 423 -9.33 2.19 -10.55
C VAL A 423 -9.17 0.77 -10.01
N ALA A 424 -7.95 0.34 -9.70
CA ALA A 424 -7.68 -0.96 -9.11
C ALA A 424 -8.29 -1.06 -7.69
N HIS A 425 -8.12 0.00 -6.89
CA HIS A 425 -8.71 0.14 -5.56
C HIS A 425 -10.24 0.13 -5.58
N ALA A 426 -10.86 0.99 -6.40
CA ALA A 426 -12.31 1.00 -6.54
C ALA A 426 -12.86 -0.31 -7.14
N GLY A 427 -12.11 -0.94 -8.06
CA GLY A 427 -12.45 -2.22 -8.66
C GLY A 427 -12.39 -3.37 -7.65
N TYR A 428 -11.40 -3.39 -6.76
CA TYR A 428 -11.30 -4.35 -5.66
C TYR A 428 -12.51 -4.26 -4.72
N ALA A 429 -12.85 -3.04 -4.29
CA ALA A 429 -14.01 -2.77 -3.45
C ALA A 429 -15.34 -3.17 -4.14
N GLU A 430 -15.46 -2.93 -5.45
CA GLU A 430 -16.63 -3.34 -6.24
C GLU A 430 -16.77 -4.87 -6.28
N VAL A 431 -15.67 -5.61 -6.42
CA VAL A 431 -15.71 -7.08 -6.38
C VAL A 431 -16.12 -7.60 -5.01
N LEU A 432 -15.62 -7.00 -3.92
CA LEU A 432 -16.07 -7.34 -2.56
C LEU A 432 -17.58 -7.12 -2.38
N LYS A 433 -18.11 -6.01 -2.92
CA LYS A 433 -19.55 -5.75 -2.93
C LYS A 433 -20.32 -6.83 -3.70
N PHE A 434 -19.84 -7.24 -4.87
CA PHE A 434 -20.45 -8.33 -5.64
C PHE A 434 -20.35 -9.72 -4.98
N LEU A 435 -19.43 -9.89 -4.04
CA LEU A 435 -19.30 -11.09 -3.20
C LEU A 435 -20.16 -11.02 -1.93
N ASP A 436 -20.98 -9.98 -1.78
CA ASP A 436 -21.78 -9.71 -0.57
C ASP A 436 -20.93 -9.51 0.70
N ARG A 437 -19.65 -9.18 0.53
CA ARG A 437 -18.71 -8.83 1.62
C ARG A 437 -18.81 -7.34 1.88
N LEU A 438 -20.00 -6.87 2.24
CA LEU A 438 -20.37 -5.46 2.27
C LEU A 438 -19.52 -4.63 3.26
N ASP A 439 -19.19 -5.17 4.44
CA ASP A 439 -18.33 -4.46 5.40
C ASP A 439 -16.90 -4.24 4.85
N GLU A 440 -16.34 -5.24 4.17
CA GLU A 440 -15.02 -5.13 3.54
C GLU A 440 -15.04 -4.21 2.32
N ALA A 441 -16.14 -4.24 1.55
CA ALA A 441 -16.35 -3.30 0.46
C ALA A 441 -16.45 -1.86 0.97
N LEU A 442 -17.15 -1.64 2.10
CA LEU A 442 -17.28 -0.33 2.73
C LEU A 442 -15.91 0.20 3.16
N ALA A 443 -15.09 -0.64 3.80
CA ALA A 443 -13.73 -0.30 4.20
C ALA A 443 -12.85 0.02 2.99
N ALA A 444 -12.85 -0.85 1.97
CA ALA A 444 -12.05 -0.65 0.76
C ALA A 444 -12.47 0.61 -0.02
N TYR A 445 -13.77 0.91 -0.11
CA TYR A 445 -14.23 2.18 -0.70
C TYR A 445 -13.89 3.39 0.15
N GLY A 446 -13.92 3.26 1.48
CA GLY A 446 -13.51 4.30 2.43
C GLY A 446 -12.04 4.67 2.23
N GLU A 447 -11.14 3.67 2.25
CA GLU A 447 -9.70 3.86 1.98
C GLU A 447 -9.50 4.50 0.61
N THR A 448 -10.21 4.01 -0.42
CA THR A 448 -10.11 4.57 -1.77
C THR A 448 -10.59 6.02 -1.82
N LYS A 449 -11.67 6.37 -1.10
CA LYS A 449 -12.23 7.73 -1.01
C LYS A 449 -11.24 8.70 -0.36
N GLU A 450 -10.56 8.26 0.69
CA GLU A 450 -9.57 9.05 1.44
C GLU A 450 -8.28 9.23 0.66
N ARG A 451 -7.73 8.13 0.13
CA ARG A 451 -6.49 8.12 -0.64
C ARG A 451 -6.63 8.80 -1.99
N PHE A 452 -7.78 8.66 -2.64
CA PHE A 452 -8.08 9.28 -3.93
C PHE A 452 -9.28 10.21 -3.79
N PRO A 453 -9.08 11.40 -3.21
CA PRO A 453 -10.15 12.32 -2.87
C PRO A 453 -10.89 12.90 -4.09
N ASP A 454 -10.33 12.77 -5.29
CA ASP A 454 -11.00 13.17 -6.53
C ASP A 454 -11.66 12.00 -7.29
N ASN A 455 -11.62 10.78 -6.73
CA ASN A 455 -12.31 9.62 -7.30
C ASN A 455 -13.78 9.60 -6.85
N ALA A 456 -14.66 10.06 -7.74
CA ALA A 456 -16.10 10.07 -7.48
C ALA A 456 -16.76 8.68 -7.55
N VAL A 457 -16.13 7.70 -8.23
CA VAL A 457 -16.62 6.31 -8.27
C VAL A 457 -16.48 5.67 -6.89
N ALA A 458 -15.35 5.87 -6.22
CA ALA A 458 -15.12 5.34 -4.88
C ALA A 458 -16.10 5.92 -3.85
N ARG A 459 -16.38 7.23 -3.93
CA ARG A 459 -17.37 7.91 -3.08
C ARG A 459 -18.79 7.39 -3.29
N ASN A 460 -19.20 7.24 -4.54
CA ASN A 460 -20.50 6.67 -4.87
C ASN A 460 -20.58 5.21 -4.40
N GLY A 461 -19.52 4.42 -4.59
CA GLY A 461 -19.41 3.05 -4.10
C GLY A 461 -19.57 2.97 -2.58
N TYR A 462 -18.87 3.83 -1.85
CA TYR A 462 -18.99 3.95 -0.38
C TYR A 462 -20.44 4.23 0.05
N ALA A 463 -21.08 5.24 -0.54
CA ALA A 463 -22.45 5.60 -0.22
C ALA A 463 -23.46 4.50 -0.60
N GLU A 464 -23.24 3.80 -1.72
CA GLU A 464 -24.10 2.67 -2.11
C GLU A 464 -23.96 1.49 -1.15
N VAL A 465 -22.74 1.18 -0.69
CA VAL A 465 -22.54 0.11 0.30
C VAL A 465 -23.20 0.48 1.65
N LEU A 466 -23.11 1.73 2.10
CA LEU A 466 -23.85 2.20 3.29
C LEU A 466 -25.36 1.99 3.14
N LYS A 467 -25.91 2.31 1.96
CA LYS A 467 -27.32 2.08 1.65
C LYS A 467 -27.65 0.59 1.65
N SER A 468 -26.82 -0.27 1.04
CA SER A 468 -27.01 -1.73 1.06
C SER A 468 -26.96 -2.33 2.47
N LEU A 469 -26.18 -1.73 3.37
CA LEU A 469 -26.13 -2.09 4.79
C LEU A 469 -27.30 -1.52 5.62
N GLY A 470 -28.23 -0.78 5.00
CA GLY A 470 -29.37 -0.14 5.67
C GLY A 470 -29.01 1.10 6.50
N ARG A 471 -27.77 1.60 6.41
CA ARG A 471 -27.30 2.81 7.09
C ARG A 471 -27.71 4.06 6.27
N LEU A 472 -29.02 4.25 6.14
CA LEU A 472 -29.60 5.19 5.18
C LEU A 472 -29.23 6.66 5.48
N ASP A 473 -29.17 7.09 6.74
CA ASP A 473 -28.79 8.47 7.08
C ASP A 473 -27.34 8.77 6.72
N GLU A 474 -26.43 7.82 6.92
CA GLU A 474 -25.02 7.96 6.54
C GLU A 474 -24.84 7.90 5.03
N ALA A 475 -25.60 7.04 4.34
CA ALA A 475 -25.64 7.01 2.89
C ALA A 475 -26.14 8.34 2.31
N LEU A 476 -27.16 8.96 2.93
CA LEU A 476 -27.69 10.25 2.54
C LEU A 476 -26.62 11.34 2.67
N ALA A 477 -25.91 11.38 3.80
CA ALA A 477 -24.81 12.32 4.03
C ALA A 477 -23.67 12.12 3.02
N ALA A 478 -23.24 10.86 2.79
CA ALA A 478 -22.17 10.55 1.85
C ALA A 478 -22.53 10.89 0.39
N TYR A 479 -23.76 10.60 -0.03
CA TYR A 479 -24.24 11.02 -1.35
C TYR A 479 -24.39 12.55 -1.45
N GLY A 480 -24.80 13.22 -0.38
CA GLY A 480 -24.86 14.69 -0.28
C GLY A 480 -23.48 15.33 -0.48
N GLU A 481 -22.48 14.90 0.28
CA GLU A 481 -21.08 15.35 0.16
C GLU A 481 -20.57 15.14 -1.28
N THR A 482 -20.89 13.98 -1.88
CA THR A 482 -20.46 13.67 -3.25
C THR A 482 -21.18 14.52 -4.30
N LYS A 483 -22.49 14.81 -4.10
CA LYS A 483 -23.28 15.70 -4.97
C LYS A 483 -22.74 17.13 -4.95
N GLU A 484 -22.33 17.62 -3.77
CA GLU A 484 -21.74 18.94 -3.58
C GLU A 484 -20.34 19.04 -4.18
N ARG A 485 -19.48 18.07 -3.86
CA ARG A 485 -18.10 18.04 -4.36
C ARG A 485 -18.01 17.77 -5.86
N PHE A 486 -18.94 16.99 -6.42
CA PHE A 486 -19.01 16.69 -7.85
C PHE A 486 -20.38 17.09 -8.43
N PRO A 487 -20.56 18.38 -8.78
CA PRO A 487 -21.85 18.90 -9.26
C PRO A 487 -22.34 18.31 -10.59
N GLU A 488 -21.48 17.63 -11.34
CA GLU A 488 -21.85 16.96 -12.59
C GLU A 488 -22.01 15.44 -12.44
N ASN A 489 -21.84 14.90 -11.23
CA ASN A 489 -22.01 13.48 -10.97
C ASN A 489 -23.50 13.15 -10.80
N VAL A 490 -24.10 12.59 -11.86
CA VAL A 490 -25.52 12.19 -11.88
C VAL A 490 -25.78 10.98 -10.98
N VAL A 491 -24.80 10.08 -10.82
CA VAL A 491 -24.95 8.89 -9.98
C VAL A 491 -25.10 9.28 -8.51
N ALA A 492 -24.31 10.25 -8.03
CA ALA A 492 -24.41 10.76 -6.66
C ALA A 492 -25.77 11.41 -6.38
N ARG A 493 -26.29 12.19 -7.34
CA ARG A 493 -27.61 12.84 -7.26
C ARG A 493 -28.75 11.83 -7.21
N ASN A 494 -28.68 10.79 -8.06
CA ASN A 494 -29.66 9.71 -8.07
C ASN A 494 -29.59 8.91 -6.76
N GLY A 495 -28.40 8.58 -6.28
CA GLY A 495 -28.20 7.91 -5.00
C GLY A 495 -28.80 8.70 -3.84
N TYR A 496 -28.56 10.02 -3.80
CA TYR A 496 -29.15 10.91 -2.80
C TYR A 496 -30.69 10.88 -2.81
N ALA A 497 -31.29 11.01 -3.99
CA ALA A 497 -32.75 11.02 -4.12
C ALA A 497 -33.39 9.64 -3.84
N GLU A 498 -32.73 8.53 -4.23
CA GLU A 498 -33.18 7.18 -3.88
C GLU A 498 -33.12 6.95 -2.36
N VAL A 499 -32.07 7.42 -1.68
CA VAL A 499 -31.97 7.28 -0.22
C VAL A 499 -33.05 8.09 0.50
N LEU A 500 -33.35 9.32 0.07
CA LEU A 500 -34.48 10.10 0.61
C LEU A 500 -35.82 9.36 0.45
N LYS A 501 -36.03 8.74 -0.72
CA LYS A 501 -37.20 7.91 -0.99
C LYS A 501 -37.24 6.69 -0.05
N SER A 502 -36.12 5.99 0.16
CA SER A 502 -36.02 4.87 1.10
C SER A 502 -36.26 5.27 2.55
N LEU A 503 -35.91 6.50 2.94
CA LEU A 503 -36.23 7.11 4.24
C LEU A 503 -37.69 7.56 4.37
N GLY A 504 -38.50 7.45 3.31
CA GLY A 504 -39.90 7.90 3.31
C GLY A 504 -40.09 9.42 3.19
N ARG A 505 -39.00 10.17 2.96
CA ARG A 505 -38.99 11.62 2.74
C ARG A 505 -39.33 11.94 1.28
N LEU A 506 -40.54 11.54 0.86
CA LEU A 506 -40.94 11.50 -0.54
C LEU A 506 -40.99 12.89 -1.22
N GLU A 507 -41.37 13.93 -0.49
CA GLU A 507 -41.39 15.31 -1.01
C GLU A 507 -39.98 15.81 -1.36
N GLU A 508 -39.02 15.58 -0.47
CA GLU A 508 -37.63 15.94 -0.68
C GLU A 508 -36.98 15.10 -1.79
N ALA A 509 -37.33 13.81 -1.86
CA ALA A 509 -36.91 12.95 -2.96
C ALA A 509 -37.44 13.45 -4.31
N LEU A 510 -38.71 13.87 -4.37
CA LEU A 510 -39.33 14.42 -5.58
C LEU A 510 -38.62 15.71 -6.03
N ALA A 511 -38.33 16.61 -5.09
CA ALA A 511 -37.58 17.83 -5.36
C ALA A 511 -36.15 17.53 -5.88
N ALA A 512 -35.44 16.59 -5.24
CA ALA A 512 -34.08 16.20 -5.63
C ALA A 512 -34.03 15.55 -7.03
N TYR A 513 -34.98 14.68 -7.36
CA TYR A 513 -35.11 14.14 -8.73
C TYR A 513 -35.52 15.22 -9.73
N GLY A 514 -36.39 16.16 -9.34
CA GLY A 514 -36.79 17.30 -10.17
C GLY A 514 -35.60 18.15 -10.59
N GLU A 515 -34.79 18.59 -9.62
CA GLU A 515 -33.54 19.34 -9.86
C GLU A 515 -32.59 18.56 -10.78
N THR A 516 -32.42 17.26 -10.53
CA THR A 516 -31.54 16.41 -11.33
C THR A 516 -32.06 16.23 -12.76
N LYS A 517 -33.39 16.14 -12.93
CA LYS A 517 -34.04 16.00 -14.24
C LYS A 517 -33.91 17.26 -15.08
N GLU A 518 -34.05 18.43 -14.48
CA GLU A 518 -33.85 19.71 -15.18
C GLU A 518 -32.42 19.86 -15.68
N ARG A 519 -31.44 19.44 -14.86
CA ARG A 519 -30.02 19.51 -15.20
C ARG A 519 -29.57 18.43 -16.18
N PHE A 520 -30.17 17.23 -16.10
CA PHE A 520 -29.82 16.07 -16.93
C PHE A 520 -31.07 15.46 -17.59
N PRO A 521 -31.71 16.17 -18.54
CA PRO A 521 -33.01 15.78 -19.11
C PRO A 521 -32.97 14.45 -19.87
N GLU A 522 -31.81 14.07 -20.40
CA GLU A 522 -31.60 12.82 -21.16
C GLU A 522 -31.34 11.58 -20.26
N ASN A 523 -31.23 11.75 -18.94
CA ASN A 523 -30.92 10.62 -18.06
C ASN A 523 -32.19 9.82 -17.70
N ILE A 524 -32.27 8.59 -18.23
CA ILE A 524 -33.43 7.71 -18.06
C ILE A 524 -33.65 7.32 -16.59
N VAL A 525 -32.58 7.10 -15.83
CA VAL A 525 -32.65 6.66 -14.42
C VAL A 525 -33.31 7.73 -13.57
N VAL A 526 -32.98 9.01 -13.81
CA VAL A 526 -33.60 10.16 -13.13
C VAL A 526 -35.09 10.20 -13.41
N ARG A 527 -35.49 10.07 -14.69
CA ARG A 527 -36.90 10.07 -15.08
C ARG A 527 -37.67 8.93 -14.43
N THR A 528 -37.13 7.70 -14.46
CA THR A 528 -37.78 6.55 -13.83
C THR A 528 -37.86 6.68 -12.30
N GLY A 529 -36.83 7.26 -11.67
CA GLY A 529 -36.82 7.53 -10.22
C GLY A 529 -37.88 8.56 -9.83
N TYR A 530 -37.95 9.68 -10.56
CA TYR A 530 -38.97 10.72 -10.39
C TYR A 530 -40.40 10.16 -10.49
N GLU A 531 -40.69 9.40 -11.55
CA GLU A 531 -41.99 8.75 -11.73
C GLU A 531 -42.30 7.75 -10.60
N GLY A 532 -41.29 7.02 -10.13
CA GLY A 532 -41.42 6.09 -9.01
C GLY A 532 -41.82 6.77 -7.71
N VAL A 533 -41.26 7.95 -7.40
CA VAL A 533 -41.63 8.73 -6.21
C VAL A 533 -43.06 9.26 -6.31
N LEU A 534 -43.48 9.79 -7.48
CA LEU A 534 -44.86 10.23 -7.69
C LEU A 534 -45.88 9.12 -7.45
N ARG A 535 -45.61 7.91 -7.94
CA ARG A 535 -46.47 6.74 -7.68
C ARG A 535 -46.53 6.40 -6.18
N ALA A 536 -45.40 6.42 -5.48
CA ALA A 536 -45.34 6.16 -4.04
C ALA A 536 -46.15 7.19 -3.23
N MET A 537 -46.06 8.48 -3.60
CA MET A 537 -46.85 9.53 -2.95
C MET A 537 -48.35 9.38 -3.23
N GLN A 538 -48.75 9.05 -4.46
CA GLN A 538 -50.17 8.80 -4.79
C GLN A 538 -50.74 7.60 -4.03
N GLN A 539 -49.96 6.53 -3.84
CA GLN A 539 -50.37 5.38 -3.02
C GLN A 539 -50.54 5.77 -1.56
N ARG A 540 -49.63 6.59 -1.00
CA ARG A 540 -49.71 7.11 0.38
C ARG A 540 -50.93 8.03 0.57
N ALA A 541 -51.21 8.92 -0.38
CA ALA A 541 -52.37 9.81 -0.33
C ALA A 541 -53.69 9.02 -0.39
N ARG A 542 -53.78 7.99 -1.24
CA ARG A 542 -54.92 7.07 -1.28
C ARG A 542 -55.11 6.29 0.01
N ALA A 543 -54.02 5.85 0.64
CA ALA A 543 -54.06 5.12 1.91
C ALA A 543 -54.46 5.98 3.11
N THR A 544 -54.16 7.29 3.07
CA THR A 544 -54.40 8.22 4.18
C THR A 544 -55.69 9.04 4.04
N GLY A 545 -56.33 9.03 2.86
CA GLY A 545 -57.60 9.72 2.61
C GLY A 545 -57.48 11.25 2.49
N ILE A 546 -56.27 11.79 2.53
CA ILE A 546 -56.00 13.23 2.41
C ILE A 546 -55.97 13.62 0.93
N LYS A 547 -56.85 14.54 0.52
CA LYS A 547 -56.86 15.17 -0.81
C LYS A 547 -55.95 16.40 -0.82
N GLU A 548 -54.64 16.21 -0.91
CA GLU A 548 -53.73 17.30 -1.30
C GLU A 548 -53.71 17.46 -2.82
N GLU A 549 -53.60 18.70 -3.31
CA GLU A 549 -53.42 19.01 -4.74
C GLU A 549 -52.08 18.44 -5.23
N MET A 550 -52.12 17.19 -5.68
CA MET A 550 -50.95 16.49 -6.19
C MET A 550 -50.82 16.62 -7.71
N PRO A 551 -49.59 16.75 -8.25
CA PRO A 551 -49.36 16.67 -9.69
C PRO A 551 -49.80 15.29 -10.22
N ILE A 552 -50.71 15.31 -11.20
CA ILE A 552 -51.31 14.11 -11.79
C ILE A 552 -50.27 13.41 -12.68
N TYR A 553 -50.00 12.13 -12.38
CA TYR A 553 -49.24 11.26 -13.27
C TYR A 553 -50.18 10.71 -14.35
N GLU A 554 -50.08 11.23 -15.57
CA GLU A 554 -50.70 10.60 -16.74
C GLU A 554 -49.70 9.64 -17.39
N PRO A 555 -50.02 8.34 -17.53
CA PRO A 555 -49.13 7.37 -18.16
C PRO A 555 -49.06 7.65 -19.67
N LYS A 556 -48.03 8.35 -20.13
CA LYS A 556 -47.77 8.44 -21.57
C LYS A 556 -47.28 7.08 -22.09
N ALA A 557 -47.95 6.62 -23.16
CA ALA A 557 -47.82 5.32 -23.79
C ALA A 557 -46.36 4.93 -24.13
N ARG A 558 -46.11 3.61 -24.14
CA ARG A 558 -44.88 2.94 -24.59
C ARG A 558 -44.23 3.68 -25.76
N MET A 559 -43.04 4.22 -25.54
CA MET A 559 -42.14 4.63 -26.62
C MET A 559 -41.31 3.42 -27.04
N ASP A 560 -41.74 2.78 -28.12
CA ASP A 560 -40.97 1.81 -28.90
C ASP A 560 -39.96 2.53 -29.82
N GLU A 561 -38.96 3.21 -29.23
CA GLU A 561 -37.77 3.66 -29.99
C GLU A 561 -36.50 2.99 -29.42
N PRO A 562 -35.62 2.43 -30.27
CA PRO A 562 -34.41 1.77 -29.80
C PRO A 562 -33.40 2.82 -29.32
N ILE A 563 -33.29 2.93 -27.99
CA ILE A 563 -32.48 3.96 -27.34
C ILE A 563 -30.98 3.67 -27.54
N GLN A 564 -30.30 4.56 -28.26
CA GLN A 564 -28.84 4.61 -28.31
C GLN A 564 -28.28 5.17 -26.99
N LEU A 565 -27.76 4.28 -26.14
CA LEU A 565 -26.94 4.64 -24.98
C LEU A 565 -25.65 5.36 -25.44
N LYS A 566 -25.63 6.70 -25.39
CA LYS A 566 -24.38 7.47 -25.41
C LYS A 566 -23.65 7.28 -24.08
N THR A 567 -22.79 6.28 -24.05
CA THR A 567 -21.81 6.06 -22.99
C THR A 567 -20.79 7.21 -22.93
N THR A 568 -20.72 7.91 -21.81
CA THR A 568 -19.47 8.52 -21.36
C THR A 568 -18.60 7.41 -20.79
N GLY A 569 -17.33 7.37 -21.20
CA GLY A 569 -16.46 6.21 -21.05
C GLY A 569 -15.96 5.99 -19.63
N TRP A 570 -16.79 5.43 -18.75
CA TRP A 570 -16.38 4.63 -17.59
C TRP A 570 -17.48 3.60 -17.34
N GLY A 571 -17.24 2.35 -17.76
CA GLY A 571 -18.22 1.27 -17.64
C GLY A 571 -18.28 0.69 -16.24
N ILE A 572 -19.26 1.12 -15.46
CA ILE A 572 -19.86 0.37 -14.33
C ILE A 572 -21.38 0.48 -14.53
N THR A 573 -22.01 -0.59 -15.00
CA THR A 573 -23.47 -0.67 -15.14
C THR A 573 -24.06 -1.03 -13.78
N THR A 574 -24.75 -0.08 -13.15
CA THR A 574 -25.67 -0.32 -12.05
C THR A 574 -26.84 -1.16 -12.56
N GLY A 575 -26.94 -2.40 -12.10
CA GLY A 575 -28.08 -3.27 -12.38
C GLY A 575 -29.27 -2.89 -11.50
N ILE A 576 -30.24 -2.18 -12.05
CA ILE A 576 -31.61 -2.11 -11.52
C ILE A 576 -32.53 -2.54 -12.65
N GLN A 577 -33.09 -3.75 -12.53
CA GLN A 577 -34.43 -4.22 -12.94
C GLN A 577 -34.42 -5.69 -13.39
N ALA A 578 -35.00 -6.57 -12.57
CA ALA A 578 -35.84 -7.66 -13.07
C ALA A 578 -36.80 -8.18 -11.98
N LYS A 579 -38.05 -7.70 -12.07
CA LYS A 579 -39.34 -8.35 -11.77
C LYS A 579 -39.67 -8.78 -10.33
N GLU A 580 -40.51 -7.97 -9.69
CA GLU A 580 -41.58 -8.44 -8.83
C GLU A 580 -42.69 -9.07 -9.69
N GLU A 581 -43.03 -10.33 -9.43
CA GLU A 581 -44.41 -10.84 -9.53
C GLU A 581 -44.56 -12.10 -8.66
N ALA A 582 -45.61 -12.08 -7.84
CA ALA A 582 -45.92 -12.93 -6.69
C ALA A 582 -46.05 -14.44 -6.94
N THR A 583 -45.81 -15.23 -5.89
CA THR A 583 -46.82 -16.19 -5.37
C THR A 583 -46.53 -16.67 -3.94
N LEU A 584 -47.58 -16.61 -3.12
CA LEU A 584 -47.67 -17.11 -1.74
C LEU A 584 -47.29 -18.60 -1.60
N VAL A 585 -46.43 -18.94 -0.64
CA VAL A 585 -46.57 -20.16 0.20
C VAL A 585 -46.03 -19.90 1.62
N ARG A 586 -46.97 -19.82 2.58
CA ARG A 586 -46.95 -20.26 3.99
C ARG A 586 -45.61 -20.41 4.75
N SER A 587 -45.48 -19.67 5.87
CA SER A 587 -44.75 -20.06 7.10
C SER A 587 -45.34 -21.37 7.69
N PRO A 588 -44.69 -22.15 8.60
CA PRO A 588 -43.97 -21.65 9.78
C PRO A 588 -42.76 -22.50 10.29
N GLU A 589 -42.19 -22.04 11.41
CA GLU A 589 -41.30 -22.75 12.36
C GLU A 589 -39.78 -22.73 12.11
N SER A 590 -39.10 -21.89 12.90
CA SER A 590 -38.12 -22.29 13.93
C SER A 590 -37.20 -21.08 14.16
N SER A 591 -37.44 -20.24 15.17
CA SER A 591 -36.86 -20.44 16.50
C SER A 591 -35.37 -20.79 16.42
N TYR A 592 -34.48 -19.91 15.96
CA TYR A 592 -33.07 -19.79 16.37
C TYR A 592 -32.51 -18.53 15.67
N LEU A 593 -31.66 -17.76 16.36
CA LEU A 593 -31.04 -16.50 15.93
C LEU A 593 -31.79 -15.19 16.23
N ALA A 594 -32.44 -15.12 17.39
CA ALA A 594 -32.26 -13.94 18.23
C ALA A 594 -30.85 -14.03 18.85
N SER A 595 -30.12 -12.91 18.86
CA SER A 595 -28.69 -12.74 19.18
C SER A 595 -27.72 -13.06 18.04
N PHE A 596 -27.30 -12.02 17.31
CA PHE A 596 -25.91 -11.80 16.92
C PHE A 596 -25.81 -10.36 16.39
N GLU A 597 -25.77 -9.41 17.32
CA GLU A 597 -25.37 -8.04 17.03
C GLU A 597 -23.86 -7.98 16.74
N ARG A 598 -23.54 -7.47 15.54
CA ARG A 598 -22.39 -6.65 15.14
C ARG A 598 -21.05 -6.81 15.88
N SER A 599 -20.03 -7.24 15.13
CA SER A 599 -18.83 -6.44 14.75
C SER A 599 -17.54 -7.25 14.59
N ALA A 600 -16.89 -7.15 13.43
CA ALA A 600 -15.48 -7.52 13.23
C ALA A 600 -14.65 -6.25 12.92
N LEU A 601 -13.43 -6.17 13.44
CA LEU A 601 -12.49 -5.08 13.18
C LEU A 601 -11.92 -5.19 11.75
N SER A 602 -11.63 -4.06 11.11
CA SER A 602 -11.01 -4.02 9.78
C SER A 602 -9.55 -4.50 9.84
N SER A 603 -9.03 -5.03 8.73
CA SER A 603 -7.62 -5.46 8.60
C SER A 603 -6.63 -4.32 8.86
N GLU A 604 -7.03 -3.08 8.58
CA GLU A 604 -6.25 -1.87 8.84
C GLU A 604 -6.23 -1.51 10.32
N GLU A 605 -7.36 -1.61 11.03
CA GLU A 605 -7.42 -1.45 12.49
C GLU A 605 -6.62 -2.53 13.21
N ILE A 606 -6.66 -3.77 12.73
CA ILE A 606 -5.85 -4.88 13.25
C ILE A 606 -4.36 -4.63 13.03
N THR A 607 -3.97 -4.14 11.85
CA THR A 607 -2.56 -3.86 11.52
C THR A 607 -2.03 -2.65 12.28
N ARG A 608 -2.84 -1.58 12.41
CA ARG A 608 -2.57 -0.43 13.28
C ARG A 608 -2.45 -0.87 14.73
N LEU A 609 -3.38 -1.69 15.22
CA LEU A 609 -3.36 -2.23 16.57
C LEU A 609 -2.11 -3.08 16.87
N ILE A 610 -1.65 -3.91 15.93
CA ILE A 610 -0.40 -4.68 16.07
C ILE A 610 0.84 -3.75 16.08
N THR A 611 0.82 -2.70 15.25
CA THR A 611 1.94 -1.78 15.06
C THR A 611 2.06 -0.80 16.22
N ASP A 612 0.96 -0.18 16.60
CA ASP A 612 0.84 0.76 17.72
C ASP A 612 1.10 0.04 19.04
N ALA A 613 0.53 -1.14 19.27
CA ALA A 613 0.77 -1.86 20.52
C ALA A 613 2.23 -2.31 20.65
N TYR A 614 2.91 -2.71 19.57
CA TYR A 614 4.34 -3.03 19.62
C TYR A 614 5.23 -1.78 19.86
N LEU A 615 4.95 -0.68 19.17
CA LEU A 615 5.71 0.57 19.32
C LEU A 615 5.50 1.18 20.72
N ILE A 616 4.26 1.21 21.21
CA ILE A 616 3.91 1.66 22.56
C ILE A 616 4.57 0.77 23.63
N ARG A 617 4.56 -0.57 23.46
CA ARG A 617 5.24 -1.50 24.39
C ARG A 617 6.75 -1.35 24.43
N ARG A 618 7.38 -1.06 23.29
CA ARG A 618 8.82 -0.83 23.19
C ARG A 618 9.21 0.49 23.84
N TRP A 619 8.49 1.55 23.51
CA TRP A 619 8.72 2.89 24.00
C TRP A 619 8.43 3.08 25.50
N ALA A 620 7.40 2.44 26.03
CA ALA A 620 7.10 2.44 27.46
C ALA A 620 8.19 1.80 28.34
N ARG A 621 9.11 1.02 27.76
CA ARG A 621 10.19 0.32 28.48
C ARG A 621 11.57 0.95 28.29
N GLU A 622 11.76 1.73 27.22
CA GLU A 622 13.03 2.40 26.91
C GLU A 622 13.07 3.87 27.39
N GLY A 623 11.92 4.50 27.69
CA GLY A 623 11.86 5.88 28.18
C GLY A 623 12.10 6.04 29.69
N GLU A 624 12.84 7.09 30.08
CA GLU A 624 12.74 7.66 31.43
C GLU A 624 11.37 8.34 31.58
N GLU A 625 10.80 8.34 32.80
CA GLU A 625 9.43 8.83 33.06
C GLU A 625 9.18 10.30 32.65
N ASP A 626 10.25 11.06 32.39
CA ASP A 626 10.23 12.49 32.02
C ASP A 626 10.75 12.78 30.58
N ASP A 627 10.78 11.80 29.67
CA ASP A 627 11.18 12.04 28.27
C ASP A 627 10.10 12.86 27.50
N PRO A 628 10.41 14.07 26.99
CA PRO A 628 9.45 14.92 26.28
C PRO A 628 8.90 14.32 24.98
N TRP A 629 9.54 13.30 24.40
CA TRP A 629 9.05 12.53 23.25
C TRP A 629 8.06 11.42 23.63
N LEU A 630 8.11 11.00 24.88
CA LEU A 630 7.38 9.86 25.40
C LEU A 630 6.58 10.35 26.59
N ASN A 631 5.50 11.09 26.31
CA ASN A 631 4.43 11.28 27.27
C ASN A 631 3.75 9.91 27.52
N THR A 632 4.47 9.05 28.24
CA THR A 632 4.12 7.64 28.49
C THR A 632 2.79 7.55 29.21
N GLY A 633 2.42 8.58 29.99
CA GLY A 633 1.08 8.73 30.57
C GLY A 633 0.00 8.86 29.50
N ALA A 634 0.08 9.87 28.63
CA ALA A 634 -0.94 10.12 27.59
C ALA A 634 -1.00 9.00 26.54
N GLN A 635 0.13 8.38 26.18
CA GLN A 635 0.14 7.24 25.26
C GLN A 635 -0.39 5.96 25.91
N ARG A 636 -0.15 5.73 27.22
CA ARG A 636 -0.81 4.64 27.98
C ARG A 636 -2.30 4.89 28.13
N GLU A 637 -2.71 6.14 28.35
CA GLU A 637 -4.11 6.53 28.46
C GLU A 637 -4.82 6.35 27.11
N ARG A 638 -4.22 6.80 26.00
CA ARG A 638 -4.76 6.62 24.65
C ARG A 638 -4.80 5.16 24.22
N ALA A 639 -3.79 4.37 24.60
CA ALA A 639 -3.84 2.92 24.43
C ALA A 639 -4.92 2.28 25.32
N GLY A 640 -5.10 2.77 26.55
CA GLY A 640 -6.14 2.37 27.48
C GLY A 640 -7.56 2.74 27.01
N GLU A 641 -7.73 3.88 26.36
CA GLU A 641 -8.96 4.34 25.73
C GLU A 641 -9.29 3.50 24.50
N LEU A 642 -8.28 3.20 23.66
CA LEU A 642 -8.42 2.27 22.54
C LEU A 642 -8.84 0.87 23.04
N LEU A 643 -8.22 0.40 24.14
CA LEU A 643 -8.58 -0.85 24.81
C LEU A 643 -9.98 -0.82 25.44
N ALA A 644 -10.40 0.29 26.04
CA ALA A 644 -11.73 0.48 26.60
C ALA A 644 -12.81 0.53 25.51
N GLN A 645 -12.48 1.03 24.31
CA GLN A 645 -13.36 0.95 23.14
C GLN A 645 -13.47 -0.49 22.60
N LEU A 646 -12.41 -1.29 22.77
CA LEU A 646 -12.36 -2.70 22.34
C LEU A 646 -13.00 -3.66 23.35
N SER A 647 -13.21 -3.26 24.60
CA SER A 647 -13.70 -4.13 25.68
C SER A 647 -15.13 -4.63 25.53
N ALA A 648 -15.91 -4.06 24.61
CA ALA A 648 -17.23 -4.57 24.27
C ALA A 648 -17.19 -5.84 23.38
N LYS A 649 -16.04 -6.18 22.79
CA LYS A 649 -15.90 -7.23 21.75
C LYS A 649 -14.73 -8.20 21.94
N GLU A 650 -14.07 -8.11 23.08
CA GLU A 650 -12.93 -8.96 23.50
C GLU A 650 -13.24 -10.48 23.45
N GLY A 651 -14.52 -10.88 23.43
CA GLY A 651 -14.94 -12.27 23.32
C GLY A 651 -15.07 -12.83 21.89
N HIS A 652 -14.92 -12.01 20.84
CA HIS A 652 -15.25 -12.41 19.46
C HIS A 652 -14.07 -12.42 18.48
N ASP A 653 -13.05 -11.57 18.67
CA ASP A 653 -11.83 -11.53 17.85
C ASP A 653 -10.58 -11.91 18.66
N PRO A 654 -9.96 -13.08 18.41
CA PRO A 654 -8.87 -13.55 19.25
C PRO A 654 -7.50 -12.91 18.98
N LEU A 655 -7.32 -12.24 17.83
CA LEU A 655 -6.09 -11.47 17.57
C LEU A 655 -6.10 -10.18 18.41
N VAL A 656 -7.28 -9.59 18.52
CA VAL A 656 -7.56 -8.41 19.35
C VAL A 656 -7.47 -8.78 20.82
N ALA A 657 -8.07 -9.91 21.24
CA ALA A 657 -7.88 -10.42 22.61
C ALA A 657 -6.39 -10.73 22.91
N GLY A 658 -5.65 -11.25 21.93
CA GLY A 658 -4.21 -11.50 22.05
C GLY A 658 -3.38 -10.23 22.25
N GLU A 659 -3.59 -9.21 21.43
CA GLU A 659 -2.89 -7.93 21.53
C GLU A 659 -3.31 -7.10 22.74
N SER A 660 -4.61 -7.08 23.08
CA SER A 660 -5.13 -6.45 24.29
C SER A 660 -4.57 -7.09 25.55
N GLY A 661 -4.44 -8.42 25.56
CA GLY A 661 -3.80 -9.14 26.65
C GLY A 661 -2.30 -8.85 26.77
N MET A 662 -1.56 -8.82 25.65
CA MET A 662 -0.13 -8.45 25.64
C MET A 662 0.13 -7.00 26.08
N LEU A 663 -0.77 -6.08 25.74
CA LEU A 663 -0.68 -4.69 26.16
C LEU A 663 -1.04 -4.52 27.64
N SER A 664 -2.10 -5.19 28.12
CA SER A 664 -2.47 -5.23 29.55
C SER A 664 -1.32 -5.74 30.42
N LEU A 665 -0.57 -6.72 29.92
CA LEU A 665 0.63 -7.22 30.59
C LEU A 665 1.72 -6.14 30.70
N ALA A 666 1.92 -5.33 29.65
CA ALA A 666 2.92 -4.28 29.62
C ALA A 666 2.54 -3.04 30.45
N THR A 667 1.25 -2.77 30.63
CA THR A 667 0.73 -1.70 31.49
C THR A 667 0.57 -2.12 32.95
N GLY A 668 0.72 -3.42 33.25
CA GLY A 668 0.74 -3.97 34.61
C GLY A 668 -0.58 -4.57 35.10
N ASP A 669 -1.63 -4.59 34.27
CA ASP A 669 -2.91 -5.26 34.56
C ASP A 669 -2.84 -6.75 34.18
N ARG A 670 -2.19 -7.52 35.07
CA ARG A 670 -1.84 -8.93 34.82
C ARG A 670 -3.06 -9.86 34.78
N GLN A 671 -4.06 -9.61 35.62
CA GLN A 671 -5.25 -10.44 35.68
C GLN A 671 -6.08 -10.31 34.39
N ARG A 672 -6.27 -9.07 33.91
CA ARG A 672 -6.91 -8.82 32.63
C ARG A 672 -6.11 -9.43 31.47
N ALA A 673 -4.79 -9.32 31.50
CA ALA A 673 -3.93 -9.94 30.50
C ALA A 673 -4.14 -11.46 30.40
N LEU A 674 -4.20 -12.15 31.56
CA LEU A 674 -4.42 -13.59 31.61
C LEU A 674 -5.77 -14.00 31.05
N ASP A 675 -6.84 -13.32 31.44
CA ASP A 675 -8.20 -13.64 31.02
C ASP A 675 -8.34 -13.50 29.50
N LEU A 676 -7.83 -12.40 28.93
CA LEU A 676 -7.84 -12.15 27.48
C LEU A 676 -6.99 -13.15 26.69
N LEU A 677 -5.80 -13.48 27.18
CA LEU A 677 -4.90 -14.41 26.51
C LEU A 677 -5.40 -15.87 26.58
N ARG A 678 -6.12 -16.26 27.64
CA ARG A 678 -6.76 -17.58 27.74
C ARG A 678 -7.88 -17.72 26.71
N ILE A 679 -8.75 -16.73 26.61
CA ILE A 679 -9.80 -16.66 25.58
C ILE A 679 -9.19 -16.76 24.18
N ALA A 680 -8.10 -16.02 23.94
CA ALA A 680 -7.41 -16.02 22.65
C ALA A 680 -6.82 -17.40 22.27
N VAL A 681 -6.22 -18.11 23.24
CA VAL A 681 -5.63 -19.44 23.03
C VAL A 681 -6.68 -20.54 22.81
N GLU A 682 -7.83 -20.47 23.49
CA GLU A 682 -8.93 -21.44 23.29
C GLU A 682 -9.46 -21.40 21.86
N ARG A 683 -9.51 -20.21 21.25
CA ARG A 683 -10.00 -20.03 19.89
C ARG A 683 -8.95 -20.33 18.81
N PHE A 684 -7.67 -20.05 19.07
CA PHE A 684 -6.55 -20.37 18.16
C PHE A 684 -5.45 -21.20 18.83
N PRO A 685 -5.72 -22.48 19.12
CA PRO A 685 -4.75 -23.35 19.78
C PRO A 685 -3.49 -23.62 18.92
N GLY A 686 -3.52 -23.32 17.62
CA GLY A 686 -2.38 -23.47 16.72
C GLY A 686 -1.40 -22.29 16.70
N SER A 687 -1.76 -21.12 17.24
CA SER A 687 -0.94 -19.90 17.11
C SER A 687 0.24 -19.91 18.09
N PRO A 688 1.52 -19.93 17.60
CA PRO A 688 2.69 -19.88 18.46
C PRO A 688 2.80 -18.55 19.22
N ARG A 689 2.40 -17.44 18.57
CA ARG A 689 2.43 -16.07 19.12
C ARG A 689 1.52 -15.90 20.33
N VAL A 690 0.24 -16.26 20.19
CA VAL A 690 -0.78 -16.10 21.25
C VAL A 690 -0.48 -17.02 22.44
N ARG A 691 0.01 -18.24 22.17
CA ARG A 691 0.43 -19.18 23.22
C ARG A 691 1.68 -18.73 23.96
N TYR A 692 2.63 -18.11 23.27
CA TYR A 692 3.79 -17.51 23.92
C TYR A 692 3.35 -16.34 24.82
N ALA A 693 2.49 -15.46 24.31
CA ALA A 693 1.96 -14.33 25.06
C ALA A 693 1.27 -14.79 26.36
N LEU A 694 0.43 -15.83 26.28
CA LEU A 694 -0.18 -16.44 27.47
C LEU A 694 0.87 -17.01 28.43
N ALA A 695 1.83 -17.80 27.95
CA ALA A 695 2.88 -18.38 28.79
C ALA A 695 3.74 -17.32 29.49
N ARG A 696 3.93 -16.15 28.86
CA ARG A 696 4.60 -15.00 29.46
C ARG A 696 3.72 -14.33 30.52
N ALA A 697 2.44 -14.11 30.26
CA ALA A 697 1.52 -13.55 31.26
C ALA A 697 1.43 -14.44 32.51
N GLU A 698 1.34 -15.76 32.32
CA GLU A 698 1.38 -16.75 33.41
C GLU A 698 2.69 -16.69 34.19
N ARG A 699 3.84 -16.52 33.51
CA ARG A 699 5.14 -16.31 34.16
C ARG A 699 5.16 -15.05 35.01
N GLU A 700 4.72 -13.93 34.46
CA GLU A 700 4.75 -12.63 35.14
C GLU A 700 3.81 -12.61 36.35
N GLU A 701 2.65 -13.27 36.26
CA GLU A 701 1.74 -13.44 37.38
C GLU A 701 2.31 -14.37 38.45
N ALA A 702 2.87 -15.53 38.06
CA ALA A 702 3.52 -16.45 39.01
C ALA A 702 4.69 -15.79 39.75
N MET A 703 5.43 -14.88 39.09
CA MET A 703 6.46 -14.09 39.77
C MET A 703 5.89 -13.04 40.72
N ALA A 704 4.70 -12.50 40.42
CA ALA A 704 4.05 -11.51 41.27
C ALA A 704 3.39 -12.14 42.51
N THR A 705 2.86 -13.37 42.38
CA THR A 705 2.21 -14.12 43.46
C THR A 705 3.14 -15.07 44.21
N GLU A 706 4.41 -15.12 43.82
CA GLU A 706 5.45 -16.02 44.35
C GLU A 706 5.09 -17.52 44.27
N ASP A 707 4.19 -17.90 43.35
CA ASP A 707 3.77 -19.29 43.13
C ASP A 707 4.71 -20.02 42.14
N ALA A 708 5.69 -20.73 42.69
CA ALA A 708 6.64 -21.52 41.91
C ALA A 708 5.99 -22.70 41.16
N ALA A 709 4.82 -23.18 41.57
CA ALA A 709 4.18 -24.37 41.00
C ALA A 709 3.41 -24.08 39.70
N ALA A 710 3.11 -22.81 39.41
CA ALA A 710 2.25 -22.40 38.31
C ALA A 710 2.86 -22.58 36.91
N MET A 711 4.19 -22.76 36.78
CA MET A 711 4.85 -22.78 35.48
C MET A 711 5.65 -24.05 35.20
N THR A 712 5.30 -24.74 34.09
CA THR A 712 5.92 -26.01 33.72
C THR A 712 6.85 -25.87 32.51
N PRO A 713 8.04 -26.52 32.52
CA PRO A 713 8.92 -26.60 31.33
C PRO A 713 8.23 -27.21 30.09
N ARG A 714 7.10 -27.90 30.27
CA ARG A 714 6.30 -28.48 29.18
C ARG A 714 5.58 -27.41 28.36
N GLN A 715 5.15 -26.28 28.94
CA GLN A 715 4.49 -25.20 28.19
C GLN A 715 5.45 -24.60 27.15
N TRP A 716 6.69 -24.30 27.55
CA TRP A 716 7.72 -23.77 26.65
C TRP A 716 8.17 -24.77 25.58
N LYS A 717 8.23 -26.07 25.91
CA LYS A 717 8.50 -27.14 24.93
C LYS A 717 7.39 -27.33 23.89
N LYS A 718 6.13 -26.97 24.19
CA LYS A 718 5.03 -27.01 23.21
C LYS A 718 5.19 -25.93 22.13
N LEU A 719 5.77 -24.77 22.46
CA LEU A 719 6.00 -23.69 21.50
C LEU A 719 6.93 -24.15 20.35
N VAL A 720 7.96 -24.92 20.68
CA VAL A 720 8.90 -25.47 19.68
C VAL A 720 8.29 -26.50 18.75
N ARG A 721 7.31 -27.27 19.22
CA ARG A 721 6.59 -28.22 18.37
C ARG A 721 5.67 -27.53 17.36
N LEU A 722 5.22 -26.32 17.68
CA LEU A 722 4.40 -25.51 16.79
C LEU A 722 5.28 -24.75 15.80
N ASP A 723 6.41 -24.21 16.25
CA ASP A 723 7.39 -23.57 15.37
C ASP A 723 8.84 -23.72 15.87
N ARG A 724 9.71 -24.22 14.99
CA ARG A 724 11.14 -24.39 15.25
C ARG A 724 11.90 -23.08 15.40
N HIS A 725 11.39 -21.94 14.91
CA HIS A 725 12.01 -20.63 15.04
C HIS A 725 11.92 -20.03 16.45
N LEU A 726 11.05 -20.59 17.30
CA LEU A 726 10.91 -20.22 18.70
C LEU A 726 11.76 -21.10 19.64
N PHE A 727 12.65 -21.95 19.10
CA PHE A 727 13.61 -22.74 19.87
C PHE A 727 14.38 -21.97 20.96
N PRO A 728 14.89 -20.74 20.71
CA PRO A 728 15.53 -19.95 21.77
C PRO A 728 14.64 -19.68 22.98
N LEU A 729 13.32 -19.52 22.78
CA LEU A 729 12.36 -19.24 23.85
C LEU A 729 12.10 -20.46 24.73
N GLN A 730 12.34 -21.66 24.21
CA GLN A 730 12.26 -22.89 24.99
C GLN A 730 13.17 -22.86 26.22
N TRP A 731 14.30 -22.16 26.11
CA TRP A 731 15.32 -22.11 27.15
C TRP A 731 15.36 -20.76 27.86
N LEU A 732 15.20 -19.65 27.13
CA LEU A 732 15.23 -18.31 27.70
C LEU A 732 14.03 -18.04 28.62
N GLY A 733 12.81 -18.43 28.23
CA GLY A 733 11.60 -18.20 29.02
C GLY A 733 11.67 -18.83 30.42
N PRO A 734 11.96 -20.15 30.54
CA PRO A 734 12.18 -20.81 31.83
C PRO A 734 13.37 -20.23 32.62
N LEU A 735 14.45 -19.84 31.94
CA LEU A 735 15.63 -19.24 32.58
C LEU A 735 15.27 -17.94 33.31
N LEU A 736 14.49 -17.07 32.67
CA LEU A 736 14.08 -15.79 33.25
C LEU A 736 13.25 -15.97 34.52
N PHE A 737 12.47 -17.05 34.63
CA PHE A 737 11.71 -17.40 35.83
C PHE A 737 12.59 -18.00 36.94
N GLN A 738 13.40 -19.01 36.61
CA GLN A 738 14.23 -19.77 37.57
C GLN A 738 15.29 -18.90 38.27
N VAL A 739 15.61 -17.73 37.72
CA VAL A 739 16.52 -16.77 38.34
C VAL A 739 15.88 -16.04 39.54
N ARG A 740 14.54 -16.00 39.62
CA ARG A 740 13.77 -15.44 40.74
C ARG A 740 13.39 -16.51 41.77
N PHE A 741 12.97 -17.71 41.32
CA PHE A 741 12.58 -18.83 42.21
C PHE A 741 13.51 -20.04 42.00
N PRO A 742 14.29 -20.46 43.02
CA PRO A 742 15.24 -21.55 42.88
C PRO A 742 14.57 -22.91 43.11
N ASP A 743 14.03 -23.54 42.07
CA ASP A 743 13.47 -24.91 42.21
C ASP A 743 14.54 -26.01 42.17
N SER A 744 15.72 -25.76 41.57
CA SER A 744 16.95 -26.54 41.74
C SER A 744 18.08 -26.00 40.85
N ASP A 745 19.30 -25.91 41.39
CA ASP A 745 20.48 -25.44 40.66
C ASP A 745 20.84 -26.32 39.45
N SER A 746 20.36 -27.57 39.40
CA SER A 746 20.60 -28.50 38.31
C SER A 746 19.78 -28.16 37.06
N ALA A 747 18.50 -27.80 37.21
CA ALA A 747 17.63 -27.43 36.11
C ALA A 747 18.05 -26.10 35.46
N LEU A 748 18.39 -25.11 36.29
CA LEU A 748 18.94 -23.84 35.82
C LEU A 748 20.24 -24.05 35.04
N ARG A 749 21.18 -24.83 35.59
CA ARG A 749 22.45 -25.15 34.90
C ARG A 749 22.23 -25.91 33.59
N GLY A 750 21.21 -26.76 33.52
CA GLY A 750 20.79 -27.44 32.29
C GLY A 750 20.32 -26.47 31.22
N ASN A 751 19.31 -25.64 31.51
CA ASN A 751 18.74 -24.67 30.57
C ASN A 751 19.78 -23.67 30.05
N VAL A 752 20.63 -23.18 30.94
CA VAL A 752 21.72 -22.27 30.58
C VAL A 752 22.72 -22.94 29.64
N ARG A 753 23.10 -24.20 29.89
CA ARG A 753 24.04 -24.93 29.06
C ARG A 753 23.47 -25.18 27.66
N GLU A 754 22.20 -25.56 27.57
CA GLU A 754 21.51 -25.75 26.30
C GLU A 754 21.42 -24.43 25.51
N LEU A 755 21.00 -23.34 26.17
CA LEU A 755 20.93 -22.02 25.55
C LEU A 755 22.32 -21.52 25.10
N ALA A 756 23.36 -21.70 25.92
CA ALA A 756 24.73 -21.33 25.58
C ALA A 756 25.29 -22.17 24.42
N GLY A 757 24.98 -23.47 24.38
CA GLY A 757 25.34 -24.35 23.28
C GLY A 757 24.67 -23.91 21.97
N TRP A 758 23.43 -23.46 22.06
CA TRP A 758 22.63 -23.05 20.91
C TRP A 758 22.96 -21.64 20.40
N LEU A 759 23.27 -20.68 21.28
CA LEU A 759 23.72 -19.33 20.90
C LEU A 759 25.15 -19.31 20.35
N ARG A 760 25.89 -20.44 20.42
CA ARG A 760 27.24 -20.57 19.89
C ARG A 760 27.27 -20.85 18.39
N PRO A 761 28.22 -20.28 17.63
CA PRO A 761 28.27 -20.41 16.17
C PRO A 761 28.38 -21.87 15.66
N GLY A 762 28.87 -22.81 16.48
CA GLY A 762 29.10 -24.21 16.10
C GLY A 762 27.88 -25.12 16.04
N PHE A 763 26.70 -24.67 16.47
CA PHE A 763 25.45 -25.45 16.37
C PHE A 763 24.53 -25.00 15.20
N ALA A 764 24.91 -23.95 14.48
CA ALA A 764 24.17 -23.43 13.32
C ALA A 764 24.24 -24.35 12.07
N SER A 765 24.95 -25.48 12.13
CA SER A 765 25.13 -26.41 11.00
C SER A 765 24.30 -27.69 11.08
N ARG A 766 23.31 -27.79 11.99
CA ARG A 766 22.34 -28.91 11.99
C ARG A 766 20.92 -28.41 11.79
N ASP A 767 20.26 -28.99 10.79
CA ASP A 767 18.82 -28.92 10.48
C ASP A 767 18.24 -27.61 9.91
N GLY A 768 18.85 -27.10 8.82
CA GLY A 768 18.15 -26.19 7.88
C GLY A 768 17.62 -24.88 8.50
N ALA A 769 18.26 -24.42 9.58
CA ALA A 769 17.96 -23.19 10.30
C ALA A 769 18.70 -21.99 9.68
N ASP A 770 18.03 -20.83 9.55
CA ASP A 770 18.61 -19.56 9.06
C ASP A 770 19.77 -19.09 9.96
N PRO A 771 21.04 -19.18 9.50
CA PRO A 771 22.19 -18.85 10.32
C PRO A 771 22.24 -17.36 10.68
N SER A 772 21.64 -16.48 9.87
CA SER A 772 21.71 -15.03 10.06
C SER A 772 20.84 -14.54 11.22
N PHE A 773 19.62 -15.09 11.34
CA PHE A 773 18.68 -14.77 12.41
C PHE A 773 19.22 -15.20 13.78
N TYR A 774 19.72 -16.43 13.87
CA TYR A 774 20.24 -16.95 15.13
C TYR A 774 21.60 -16.36 15.51
N THR A 775 22.42 -15.98 14.53
CA THR A 775 23.64 -15.21 14.79
C THR A 775 23.32 -13.81 15.29
N TRP A 776 22.34 -13.12 14.70
CA TRP A 776 21.87 -11.83 15.20
C TRP A 776 21.36 -11.94 16.64
N TRP A 777 20.48 -12.91 16.89
CA TRP A 777 19.89 -13.13 18.20
C TRP A 777 20.95 -13.52 19.25
N GLY A 778 21.88 -14.40 18.86
CA GLY A 778 23.08 -14.74 19.60
C GLY A 778 23.86 -13.51 20.03
N LYS A 779 24.26 -12.66 19.07
CA LYS A 779 24.99 -11.41 19.36
C LYS A 779 24.20 -10.45 20.26
N ALA A 780 22.88 -10.42 20.15
CA ALA A 780 22.04 -9.53 20.95
C ALA A 780 21.84 -10.01 22.39
N VAL A 781 21.73 -11.33 22.61
CA VAL A 781 21.33 -11.91 23.91
C VAL A 781 22.51 -12.50 24.69
N TYR A 782 23.52 -13.02 24.00
CA TYR A 782 24.67 -13.66 24.64
C TYR A 782 25.44 -12.71 25.58
N PRO A 783 25.75 -11.45 25.20
CA PRO A 783 26.42 -10.53 26.12
C PRO A 783 25.56 -10.18 27.33
N LEU A 784 24.24 -10.13 27.18
CA LEU A 784 23.30 -9.82 28.25
C LEU A 784 23.20 -10.95 29.28
N LEU A 785 23.37 -12.21 28.85
CA LEU A 785 23.32 -13.39 29.71
C LEU A 785 24.67 -13.72 30.36
N PHE A 786 25.76 -13.55 29.60
CA PHE A 786 27.07 -14.09 29.96
C PHE A 786 28.14 -13.02 30.21
N GLY A 787 27.88 -11.75 29.86
CA GLY A 787 28.82 -10.64 30.05
C GLY A 787 29.98 -10.59 29.04
N ALA A 788 30.09 -11.59 28.15
CA ALA A 788 31.12 -11.66 27.11
C ALA A 788 30.60 -11.05 25.80
N THR A 789 31.44 -10.24 25.14
CA THR A 789 31.15 -9.65 23.82
C THR A 789 31.43 -10.60 22.66
N ASP A 790 32.27 -11.61 22.89
CA ASP A 790 32.56 -12.66 21.92
C ASP A 790 31.79 -13.96 22.24
N LEU A 791 31.07 -14.48 21.25
CA LEU A 791 30.32 -15.73 21.30
C LEU A 791 31.23 -16.97 21.44
N SER A 792 32.54 -16.81 21.24
CA SER A 792 33.55 -17.87 21.32
C SER A 792 33.99 -18.20 22.76
N GLU A 793 33.83 -17.26 23.70
CA GLU A 793 34.31 -17.41 25.08
C GLU A 793 33.51 -18.45 25.88
N ARG A 794 34.12 -19.02 26.92
CA ARG A 794 33.42 -19.95 27.83
C ARG A 794 32.59 -19.17 28.84
N PRO A 795 31.26 -19.39 28.93
CA PRO A 795 30.42 -18.63 29.84
C PRO A 795 30.78 -18.94 31.30
N ASP A 796 30.97 -17.91 32.11
CA ASP A 796 31.16 -18.04 33.56
C ASP A 796 29.81 -18.33 34.24
N MET A 797 29.56 -19.61 34.50
CA MET A 797 28.31 -20.11 35.06
C MET A 797 28.01 -19.58 36.47
N GLY A 798 29.00 -19.05 37.20
CA GLY A 798 28.83 -18.48 38.53
C GLY A 798 28.20 -17.08 38.52
N ARG A 799 28.32 -16.33 37.42
CA ARG A 799 27.89 -14.93 37.31
C ARG A 799 26.58 -14.70 36.56
N ILE A 800 26.06 -15.74 35.89
CA ILE A 800 24.88 -15.64 35.03
C ILE A 800 23.64 -15.14 35.77
N ARG A 801 23.40 -15.58 37.01
CA ARG A 801 22.25 -15.06 37.78
C ARG A 801 22.35 -13.56 37.99
N GLY A 802 23.56 -13.05 38.25
CA GLY A 802 23.82 -11.62 38.39
C GLY A 802 23.49 -10.88 37.09
N HIS A 803 24.02 -11.37 35.96
CA HIS A 803 23.76 -10.77 34.64
C HIS A 803 22.28 -10.83 34.23
N VAL A 804 21.62 -11.97 34.41
CA VAL A 804 20.18 -12.11 34.08
C VAL A 804 19.33 -11.21 34.96
N ARG A 805 19.65 -11.05 36.25
CA ARG A 805 18.94 -10.11 37.14
C ARG A 805 19.17 -8.66 36.72
N ALA A 806 20.42 -8.28 36.43
CA ALA A 806 20.77 -6.93 36.03
C ALA A 806 20.15 -6.55 34.68
N ASN A 807 20.14 -7.48 33.73
CA ASN A 807 19.65 -7.28 32.37
C ASN A 807 18.21 -7.78 32.16
N TYR A 808 17.48 -8.07 33.23
CA TYR A 808 16.17 -8.75 33.15
C TYR A 808 15.20 -8.04 32.20
N ARG A 809 15.04 -6.72 32.33
CA ARG A 809 14.16 -5.91 31.48
C ARG A 809 14.58 -5.96 30.01
N THR A 810 15.88 -5.84 29.74
CA THR A 810 16.45 -5.88 28.39
C THR A 810 16.31 -7.26 27.75
N LEU A 811 16.49 -8.33 28.53
CA LEU A 811 16.30 -9.71 28.05
C LEU A 811 14.85 -10.00 27.69
N VAL A 812 13.89 -9.52 28.48
CA VAL A 812 12.45 -9.62 28.18
C VAL A 812 12.10 -8.80 26.91
N ALA A 813 12.67 -7.61 26.73
CA ALA A 813 12.47 -6.82 25.53
C ALA A 813 13.00 -7.53 24.27
N LYS A 814 14.19 -8.13 24.38
CA LYS A 814 14.73 -8.98 23.31
C LYS A 814 13.80 -10.16 23.05
N GLU A 815 13.33 -10.84 24.09
CA GLU A 815 12.45 -12.02 23.97
C GLU A 815 11.21 -11.71 23.13
N GLU A 816 10.64 -10.52 23.28
CA GLU A 816 9.51 -10.02 22.50
C GLU A 816 9.88 -9.63 21.06
N GLU A 817 11.04 -9.00 20.85
CA GLU A 817 11.57 -8.68 19.52
C GLU A 817 11.69 -9.92 18.64
N LEU A 818 12.10 -11.05 19.23
CA LEU A 818 12.16 -12.34 18.56
C LEU A 818 10.78 -12.81 18.06
N VAL A 819 9.76 -12.75 18.91
CA VAL A 819 8.39 -13.19 18.58
C VAL A 819 7.74 -12.28 17.55
N TYR A 820 7.98 -10.96 17.65
CA TYR A 820 7.47 -9.99 16.68
C TYR A 820 8.12 -10.13 15.31
N ARG A 821 9.47 -10.23 15.25
CA ARG A 821 10.18 -10.49 13.99
C ARG A 821 9.74 -11.78 13.31
N HIS A 822 9.33 -12.77 14.10
CA HIS A 822 8.76 -14.01 13.59
C HIS A 822 7.33 -13.84 13.08
N ALA A 823 6.46 -13.12 13.80
CA ALA A 823 5.06 -12.91 13.40
C ALA A 823 4.86 -11.93 12.23
N ARG A 824 5.87 -11.13 11.89
CA ARG A 824 5.90 -10.21 10.73
C ARG A 824 6.38 -10.90 9.44
N ARG A 825 7.09 -12.02 9.57
CA ARG A 825 7.41 -12.92 8.45
C ARG A 825 6.18 -13.77 8.14
#